data_AF-A0A2M7QK91-F1
#
_entry.id   AF-A0A2M7QK91-F1
#
_cell.length_a   1.000
_cell.length_b   1.000
_cell.length_c   1.000
_cell.angle_alpha   90.00
_cell.angle_beta   90.00
_cell.angle_gamma   90.00
#
_symmetry.space_group_name_H-M   'P 1'
#
loop_
_entity.id
_entity.type
_entity.pdbx_description
1 polymer ?
#
loop_
_entity_poly.entity_id
_entity_poly.type
_entity_poly.pdbx_seq_one_letter_code
_entity_poly.pdbx_strand_id
1 'polypeptide(L)'
;RTLPRITPPAFIRATYVRTGPSLFPGKADLDGDGVEEIVDSHATPPGTNMLPTTYANLRDRDGVEMVNTVSATKSEHYALHAGKPTAVVINPQSPIDDLRYILETLGEIVLDAPYRTLLLDPDGLSPEALAVRAQGAQARLTDQRSVVDHHLQWARDIITGRDGAASRVPGDRAYRGFPLLNHSGHKRVNRVMPVYDADGAVVGGEAVVRQVWYGGRIQSDTMFFDFGWARLGEAVDYVNCGGPGQPTNEACAAAAPIPPEKPWTIRYEINVLARGNDDFSPMTMHFDCPWEVTVNGVAVSGMAAGKPCADGRGPSVVKRSAAQIAYYDAAGQRRQLDLLGRWPEIAVKAGPLYASLDQTFFPMEDGTRVSVAVKMAPPQYYNLTYTWGWRNHPPRAQAIENAHKVVPPPLPFIDALAARLGMPAMALNMACHPLGAGIVAHEQWAFEGLPPGDMPTGLAMPDSAKAPVCLAAFREMTGNPGATMAQMMQARLGLLRALYGERGAVDAIDRIGDLAPAKRMWRAFGAMQAAMAAPGADADAAWLRMLLDARDAYLDWMHRTRLPSGVAPDPASDVTLLFVNNTLYGQITGGGYLEMPGWRRRGDLVKVTLLNGDYFPHGYLNVDFGGARGWENTFKSSVKTAGSGAWFTFGRFHARFNTTPGTILVDKAEKGAARTDPEAGGAPDTVTPGVHRVMMEMNFEPSPRLRMYQFDPLHHDAAIFSLH
;
A
#
# COMPACT_ATOMS: atom_id res chain seq x y z
N ARG A 1 -19.05 -7.74 -25.94
CA ARG A 1 -18.33 -7.04 -24.84
C ARG A 1 -17.49 -8.06 -24.08
N THR A 2 -16.17 -7.87 -24.03
CA THR A 2 -15.18 -8.73 -23.36
C THR A 2 -14.93 -8.32 -21.90
N LEU A 3 -15.52 -7.21 -21.43
CA LEU A 3 -15.43 -6.80 -20.02
C LEU A 3 -15.94 -7.90 -19.07
N PRO A 4 -15.31 -8.03 -17.87
CA PRO A 4 -15.85 -8.88 -16.81
C PRO A 4 -17.29 -8.50 -16.49
N ARG A 5 -18.16 -9.50 -16.29
CA ARG A 5 -19.48 -9.26 -15.70
C ARG A 5 -19.31 -9.05 -14.21
N ILE A 6 -19.91 -8.01 -13.66
CA ILE A 6 -19.89 -7.74 -12.23
C ILE A 6 -21.25 -8.07 -11.65
N THR A 7 -21.26 -8.92 -10.63
CA THR A 7 -22.46 -9.19 -9.84
C THR A 7 -22.34 -8.46 -8.51
N PRO A 8 -23.41 -7.79 -8.04
CA PRO A 8 -23.41 -7.20 -6.70
C PRO A 8 -23.16 -8.28 -5.64
N PRO A 9 -22.41 -7.98 -4.57
CA PRO A 9 -22.26 -8.91 -3.47
C PRO A 9 -23.61 -9.18 -2.79
N ALA A 10 -23.78 -10.38 -2.24
CA ALA A 10 -24.98 -10.72 -1.47
C ALA A 10 -25.08 -9.95 -0.14
N PHE A 11 -23.96 -9.42 0.36
CA PHE A 11 -23.86 -8.71 1.63
C PHE A 11 -22.84 -7.57 1.56
N ILE A 12 -23.08 -6.52 2.36
CA ILE A 12 -22.18 -5.37 2.50
C ILE A 12 -21.85 -5.21 3.98
N ARG A 13 -20.58 -5.32 4.34
CA ARG A 13 -20.09 -4.98 5.68
C ARG A 13 -20.01 -3.47 5.84
N ALA A 14 -20.18 -2.99 7.07
CA ALA A 14 -19.99 -1.57 7.39
C ALA A 14 -19.28 -1.40 8.73
N THR A 15 -18.43 -0.37 8.81
CA THR A 15 -17.78 0.06 10.04
C THR A 15 -17.94 1.56 10.20
N TYR A 16 -18.46 1.98 11.35
CA TYR A 16 -18.45 3.37 11.77
C TYR A 16 -17.20 3.62 12.60
N VAL A 17 -16.40 4.59 12.19
CA VAL A 17 -15.15 4.99 12.83
C VAL A 17 -15.35 6.38 13.39
N ARG A 18 -15.45 6.47 14.72
CA ARG A 18 -15.26 7.72 15.43
C ARG A 18 -13.77 7.87 15.70
N THR A 19 -13.18 8.98 15.27
CA THR A 19 -11.79 9.28 15.60
C THR A 19 -11.65 9.39 17.14
N GLY A 20 -10.46 9.19 17.71
CA GLY A 20 -10.29 9.32 19.17
C GLY A 20 -10.39 10.78 19.64
N PRO A 21 -10.58 11.05 20.95
CA PRO A 21 -10.37 12.39 21.49
C PRO A 21 -8.95 12.88 21.22
N SER A 22 -8.71 14.20 21.27
CA SER A 22 -7.39 14.76 20.99
C SER A 22 -6.32 14.15 21.88
N LEU A 23 -5.20 13.77 21.27
CA LEU A 23 -4.01 13.33 22.01
C LEU A 23 -3.29 14.49 22.72
N PHE A 24 -3.56 15.72 22.28
CA PHE A 24 -3.06 16.94 22.89
C PHE A 24 -4.26 17.72 23.44
N PRO A 25 -4.52 17.69 24.76
CA PRO A 25 -5.60 18.47 25.31
C PRO A 25 -5.35 19.96 25.04
N GLY A 26 -6.42 20.68 24.68
CA GLY A 26 -6.34 22.12 24.58
C GLY A 26 -6.12 22.71 25.97
N LYS A 27 -5.45 23.86 26.04
CA LYS A 27 -5.50 24.72 27.21
C LYS A 27 -6.36 25.92 26.88
N ALA A 28 -7.30 26.25 27.76
CA ALA A 28 -8.13 27.43 27.62
C ALA A 28 -8.33 28.07 29.00
N ASP A 29 -8.20 29.40 29.04
CA ASP A 29 -8.68 30.21 30.16
C ASP A 29 -10.19 30.39 29.98
N LEU A 30 -10.97 29.54 30.65
CA LEU A 30 -12.43 29.51 30.53
C LEU A 30 -13.09 30.69 31.23
N ASP A 31 -12.44 31.23 32.26
CA ASP A 31 -13.03 32.21 33.18
C ASP A 31 -12.42 33.62 33.02
N GLY A 32 -11.39 33.78 32.19
CA GLY A 32 -10.71 35.05 31.93
C GLY A 32 -9.84 35.52 33.10
N ASP A 33 -9.47 34.61 34.01
CA ASP A 33 -8.72 34.90 35.23
C ASP A 33 -7.21 34.61 35.08
N GLY A 34 -6.78 34.19 33.88
CA GLY A 34 -5.41 33.83 33.56
C GLY A 34 -5.03 32.40 33.94
N VAL A 35 -5.97 31.58 34.41
CA VAL A 35 -5.75 30.16 34.75
C VAL A 35 -6.13 29.28 33.57
N GLU A 36 -5.13 28.70 32.91
CA GLU A 36 -5.36 27.76 31.81
C GLU A 36 -5.78 26.38 32.31
N GLU A 37 -6.99 25.95 31.99
CA GLU A 37 -7.49 24.60 32.27
C GLU A 37 -7.26 23.65 31.09
N ILE A 38 -7.07 22.37 31.40
CA ILE A 38 -7.06 21.29 30.41
C ILE A 38 -8.50 21.08 29.93
N VAL A 39 -8.76 21.43 28.68
CA VAL A 39 -10.08 21.29 28.07
C VAL A 39 -10.09 20.20 27.00
N ASP A 40 -11.25 19.55 26.87
CA ASP A 40 -11.52 18.71 25.71
C ASP A 40 -11.59 19.60 24.48
N SER A 41 -10.55 19.57 23.63
CA SER A 41 -10.55 20.33 22.38
C SER A 41 -11.64 19.87 21.42
N HIS A 42 -12.32 18.74 21.69
CA HIS A 42 -13.56 18.37 21.04
C HIS A 42 -14.76 19.27 21.42
N ALA A 43 -14.91 19.56 22.72
CA ALA A 43 -16.05 20.27 23.28
C ALA A 43 -15.83 21.79 23.47
N THR A 44 -14.57 22.24 23.54
CA THR A 44 -14.20 23.61 23.91
C THR A 44 -13.13 24.19 22.95
N PRO A 45 -13.51 24.70 21.76
CA PRO A 45 -12.58 25.40 20.86
C PRO A 45 -12.07 26.71 21.51
N PRO A 46 -10.84 27.20 21.23
CA PRO A 46 -10.06 26.98 20.00
C PRO A 46 -8.85 26.04 20.14
N GLY A 47 -8.78 25.22 21.20
CA GLY A 47 -7.60 24.40 21.59
C GLY A 47 -6.68 24.04 20.41
N THR A 48 -5.50 24.67 20.35
CA THR A 48 -4.66 24.62 19.15
C THR A 48 -3.93 23.28 19.05
N ASN A 49 -4.24 22.45 18.04
CA ASN A 49 -3.57 21.18 17.77
C ASN A 49 -2.15 21.34 17.15
N MET A 50 -1.49 22.49 17.35
CA MET A 50 -0.21 22.80 16.72
C MET A 50 0.94 22.56 17.69
N LEU A 51 1.81 21.59 17.37
CA LEU A 51 3.07 21.42 18.08
C LEU A 51 4.09 22.47 17.60
N PRO A 52 4.89 23.06 18.50
CA PRO A 52 6.02 23.91 18.13
C PRO A 52 7.07 23.10 17.36
N THR A 53 7.75 23.75 16.41
CA THR A 53 8.86 23.15 15.67
C THR A 53 10.12 23.07 16.54
N THR A 54 10.74 21.89 16.59
CA THR A 54 12.02 21.66 17.28
C THR A 54 13.10 21.26 16.28
N TYR A 55 14.28 21.89 16.35
CA TYR A 55 15.44 21.61 15.49
C TYR A 55 16.47 20.74 16.23
N ALA A 56 16.10 19.52 16.57
CA ALA A 56 16.97 18.53 17.19
C ALA A 56 16.64 17.14 16.65
N ASN A 57 17.56 16.19 16.83
CA ASN A 57 17.20 14.79 16.68
C ASN A 57 16.09 14.44 17.70
N LEU A 58 15.19 13.55 17.28
CA LEU A 58 14.29 12.87 18.18
C LEU A 58 15.09 12.12 19.24
N ARG A 59 14.48 11.95 20.39
CA ARG A 59 14.98 11.08 21.45
C ARG A 59 13.97 9.98 21.66
N ASP A 60 14.47 8.79 21.91
CA ASP A 60 13.62 7.70 22.31
C ASP A 60 13.17 7.85 23.76
N ARG A 61 12.33 6.91 24.20
CA ARG A 61 11.74 6.86 25.54
C ARG A 61 12.75 6.87 26.68
N ASP A 62 13.97 6.40 26.44
CA ASP A 62 15.04 6.29 27.44
C ASP A 62 15.97 7.53 27.36
N GLY A 63 15.59 8.52 26.55
CA GLY A 63 16.33 9.76 26.30
C GLY A 63 17.48 9.59 25.31
N VAL A 64 17.62 8.40 24.71
CA VAL A 64 18.69 8.10 23.75
C VAL A 64 18.40 8.83 22.44
N GLU A 65 19.40 9.49 21.90
CA GLU A 65 19.26 10.24 20.66
C GLU A 65 19.05 9.30 19.46
N MET A 66 17.98 9.52 18.71
CA MET A 66 17.72 8.90 17.42
C MET A 66 18.44 9.71 16.35
N VAL A 67 19.71 9.39 16.08
CA VAL A 67 20.50 10.09 15.06
C VAL A 67 19.81 10.08 13.69
N ASN A 68 20.13 11.05 12.83
CA ASN A 68 19.54 11.21 11.49
C ASN A 68 18.01 11.43 11.50
N THR A 69 17.50 12.16 12.50
CA THR A 69 16.08 12.58 12.56
C THR A 69 15.90 14.10 12.65
N VAL A 70 17.00 14.85 12.71
CA VAL A 70 16.98 16.32 12.75
C VAL A 70 16.42 16.91 11.45
N SER A 71 15.55 17.92 11.61
CA SER A 71 15.01 18.70 10.49
C SER A 71 16.07 19.57 9.83
N ALA A 72 15.85 19.97 8.58
CA ALA A 72 16.72 20.96 7.94
C ALA A 72 16.64 22.29 8.69
N THR A 73 17.77 22.99 8.77
CA THR A 73 17.87 24.32 9.39
C THR A 73 18.25 25.36 8.33
N LYS A 74 18.18 26.65 8.69
CA LYS A 74 18.64 27.75 7.80
C LYS A 74 20.13 27.65 7.45
N SER A 75 20.94 26.97 8.25
CA SER A 75 22.38 26.80 8.03
C SER A 75 22.73 25.44 7.42
N GLU A 76 21.86 24.44 7.59
CA GLU A 76 22.08 23.08 7.14
C GLU A 76 20.83 22.56 6.41
N HIS A 77 20.81 22.79 5.09
CA HIS A 77 19.64 22.51 4.25
C HIS A 77 19.50 21.01 3.91
N TYR A 78 20.58 20.22 4.05
CA TYR A 78 20.68 18.82 3.59
C TYR A 78 21.05 17.87 4.72
N ALA A 79 20.51 18.11 5.92
CA ALA A 79 20.91 17.42 7.15
C ALA A 79 20.85 15.88 7.04
N LEU A 80 19.98 15.34 6.17
CA LEU A 80 19.84 13.89 5.96
C LEU A 80 20.47 13.37 4.66
N HIS A 81 21.09 14.20 3.83
CA HIS A 81 21.80 13.70 2.65
C HIS A 81 23.17 13.15 3.05
N ALA A 82 23.52 11.96 2.57
CA ALA A 82 24.87 11.39 2.73
C ALA A 82 25.86 11.91 1.67
N GLY A 83 25.39 12.68 0.69
CA GLY A 83 26.19 13.25 -0.39
C GLY A 83 25.34 14.10 -1.33
N LYS A 84 25.97 14.73 -2.31
CA LYS A 84 25.23 15.52 -3.32
C LYS A 84 24.46 14.57 -4.25
N PRO A 85 23.16 14.84 -4.53
CA PRO A 85 22.45 14.12 -5.58
C PRO A 85 23.16 14.26 -6.92
N THR A 86 23.12 13.21 -7.74
CA THR A 86 23.64 13.22 -9.12
C THR A 86 22.54 12.86 -10.09
N ALA A 87 22.65 13.31 -11.33
CA ALA A 87 21.71 12.97 -12.39
C ALA A 87 22.47 12.68 -13.69
N VAL A 88 22.04 11.64 -14.41
CA VAL A 88 22.54 11.32 -15.75
C VAL A 88 21.38 11.21 -16.72
N VAL A 89 21.60 11.54 -17.99
CA VAL A 89 20.57 11.42 -19.03
C VAL A 89 20.31 9.94 -19.34
N ILE A 90 19.05 9.57 -19.50
CA ILE A 90 18.58 8.25 -19.91
C ILE A 90 17.54 8.38 -21.02
N ASN A 91 17.18 7.26 -21.64
CA ASN A 91 16.03 7.21 -22.53
C ASN A 91 14.73 7.40 -21.71
N PRO A 92 13.91 8.45 -21.96
CA PRO A 92 12.71 8.72 -21.17
C PRO A 92 11.52 7.82 -21.51
N GLN A 93 11.63 6.87 -22.43
CA GLN A 93 10.46 6.12 -22.90
C GLN A 93 9.89 5.26 -21.78
N SER A 94 8.61 5.48 -21.48
CA SER A 94 7.89 4.82 -20.39
C SER A 94 7.08 3.62 -20.89
N PRO A 95 6.61 2.73 -20.00
CA PRO A 95 5.63 1.70 -20.36
C PRO A 95 4.37 2.27 -21.03
N ILE A 96 3.97 3.50 -20.64
CA ILE A 96 2.84 4.21 -21.28
C ILE A 96 3.14 4.48 -22.76
N ASP A 97 4.34 4.98 -23.08
CA ASP A 97 4.70 5.33 -24.46
C ASP A 97 4.81 4.09 -25.35
N ASP A 98 5.47 3.04 -24.85
CA ASP A 98 5.69 1.83 -25.64
C ASP A 98 4.40 1.01 -25.80
N LEU A 99 3.54 0.90 -24.77
CA LEU A 99 2.22 0.26 -24.91
C LEU A 99 1.31 1.02 -25.85
N ARG A 100 1.35 2.37 -25.80
CA ARG A 100 0.65 3.20 -26.79
C ARG A 100 1.15 2.91 -28.20
N TYR A 101 2.47 2.91 -28.41
CA TYR A 101 3.06 2.64 -29.72
C TYR A 101 2.63 1.27 -30.26
N ILE A 102 2.65 0.23 -29.41
CA ILE A 102 2.21 -1.12 -29.76
C ILE A 102 0.73 -1.13 -30.15
N LEU A 103 -0.15 -0.55 -29.32
CA LEU A 103 -1.58 -0.51 -29.58
C LEU A 103 -1.90 0.21 -30.90
N GLU A 104 -1.29 1.36 -31.13
CA GLU A 104 -1.49 2.13 -32.35
C GLU A 104 -1.00 1.36 -33.57
N THR A 105 0.18 0.73 -33.52
CA THR A 105 0.72 -0.09 -34.61
C THR A 105 -0.21 -1.25 -34.96
N LEU A 106 -0.71 -1.96 -33.93
CA LEU A 106 -1.70 -3.03 -34.14
C LEU A 106 -3.02 -2.46 -34.70
N GLY A 107 -3.44 -1.29 -34.24
CA GLY A 107 -4.62 -0.59 -34.71
C GLY A 107 -4.54 -0.16 -36.17
N GLU A 108 -3.39 0.32 -36.64
CA GLU A 108 -3.17 0.63 -38.05
C GLU A 108 -3.35 -0.62 -38.92
N ILE A 109 -2.78 -1.75 -38.52
CA ILE A 109 -2.89 -3.01 -39.27
C ILE A 109 -4.34 -3.51 -39.27
N VAL A 110 -5.04 -3.46 -38.13
CA VAL A 110 -6.42 -3.95 -38.02
C VAL A 110 -7.40 -3.03 -38.75
N LEU A 111 -7.30 -1.72 -38.58
CA LEU A 111 -8.28 -0.75 -39.08
C LEU A 111 -7.96 -0.15 -40.45
N ASP A 112 -6.76 -0.44 -40.99
CA ASP A 112 -6.24 0.18 -42.23
C ASP A 112 -6.35 1.71 -42.20
N ALA A 113 -5.96 2.30 -41.07
CA ALA A 113 -6.09 3.72 -40.77
C ALA A 113 -4.77 4.29 -40.25
N PRO A 114 -4.54 5.62 -40.33
CA PRO A 114 -3.30 6.23 -39.88
C PRO A 114 -3.00 6.10 -38.38
N TYR A 115 -1.72 6.22 -38.05
CA TYR A 115 -1.19 6.29 -36.68
C TYR A 115 -1.96 7.29 -35.82
N ARG A 116 -2.35 6.89 -34.60
CA ARG A 116 -3.13 7.67 -33.60
C ARG A 116 -4.64 7.59 -33.70
N THR A 117 -5.19 7.02 -34.77
CA THR A 117 -6.64 6.87 -34.90
C THR A 117 -7.21 5.90 -33.86
N LEU A 118 -6.44 4.95 -33.33
CA LEU A 118 -6.95 4.01 -32.33
C LEU A 118 -7.15 4.66 -30.95
N LEU A 119 -6.41 5.71 -30.57
CA LEU A 119 -6.59 6.36 -29.27
C LEU A 119 -7.26 7.74 -29.33
N LEU A 120 -7.18 8.46 -30.45
CA LEU A 120 -7.67 9.85 -30.53
C LEU A 120 -9.05 10.01 -31.18
N ASP A 121 -9.41 9.13 -32.12
CA ASP A 121 -10.62 9.25 -32.94
C ASP A 121 -11.48 7.97 -33.08
N PRO A 122 -11.23 6.86 -32.34
CA PRO A 122 -12.04 5.66 -32.53
C PRO A 122 -13.45 5.82 -31.92
N ASP A 123 -13.59 6.66 -30.90
CA ASP A 123 -14.81 6.81 -30.09
C ASP A 123 -15.84 7.71 -30.80
N GLY A 124 -15.42 8.41 -31.86
CA GLY A 124 -16.31 9.12 -32.78
C GLY A 124 -16.95 8.21 -33.84
N LEU A 125 -16.49 6.97 -33.97
CA LEU A 125 -17.01 5.99 -34.90
C LEU A 125 -17.97 5.01 -34.19
N SER A 126 -19.05 4.63 -34.86
CA SER A 126 -19.93 3.59 -34.34
C SER A 126 -19.21 2.22 -34.35
N PRO A 127 -19.60 1.26 -33.49
CA PRO A 127 -19.08 -0.10 -33.54
C PRO A 127 -19.21 -0.75 -34.92
N GLU A 128 -20.29 -0.46 -35.66
CA GLU A 128 -20.49 -0.93 -37.03
C GLU A 128 -19.48 -0.31 -38.00
N ALA A 129 -19.20 0.99 -37.87
CA ALA A 129 -18.19 1.66 -38.68
C ALA A 129 -16.77 1.12 -38.43
N LEU A 130 -16.44 0.81 -37.17
CA LEU A 130 -15.17 0.15 -36.83
C LEU A 130 -15.12 -1.28 -37.39
N ALA A 131 -16.21 -2.04 -37.32
CA ALA A 131 -16.30 -3.39 -37.89
C ALA A 131 -16.11 -3.38 -39.41
N VAL A 132 -16.68 -2.39 -40.11
CA VAL A 132 -16.46 -2.20 -41.55
C VAL A 132 -14.98 -1.93 -41.86
N ARG A 133 -14.31 -1.06 -41.09
CA ARG A 133 -12.86 -0.80 -41.27
C ARG A 133 -11.99 -2.03 -40.99
N ALA A 134 -12.39 -2.87 -40.04
CA ALA A 134 -11.66 -4.08 -39.70
C ALA A 134 -11.78 -5.20 -40.75
N GLN A 135 -12.62 -5.07 -41.77
CA GLN A 135 -12.73 -6.08 -42.83
C GLN A 135 -11.37 -6.31 -43.53
N GLY A 136 -11.00 -7.58 -43.68
CA GLY A 136 -9.71 -8.00 -44.22
C GLY A 136 -8.53 -7.90 -43.24
N ALA A 137 -8.77 -7.61 -41.95
CA ALA A 137 -7.72 -7.50 -40.95
C ALA A 137 -6.87 -8.78 -40.86
N GLN A 138 -7.49 -9.96 -40.92
CA GLN A 138 -6.80 -11.25 -40.85
C GLN A 138 -5.75 -11.41 -41.96
N ALA A 139 -6.03 -10.92 -43.18
CA ALA A 139 -5.06 -10.95 -44.28
C ALA A 139 -3.88 -10.02 -43.97
N ARG A 140 -4.15 -8.77 -43.59
CA ARG A 140 -3.11 -7.78 -43.23
C ARG A 140 -2.23 -8.25 -42.06
N LEU A 141 -2.84 -8.86 -41.04
CA LEU A 141 -2.15 -9.43 -39.89
C LEU A 141 -1.26 -10.62 -40.28
N THR A 142 -1.72 -11.46 -41.21
CA THR A 142 -0.95 -12.59 -41.73
C THR A 142 0.26 -12.10 -42.53
N ASP A 143 0.07 -11.11 -43.40
CA ASP A 143 1.13 -10.50 -44.21
C ASP A 143 2.21 -9.84 -43.33
N GLN A 144 1.82 -9.31 -42.17
CA GLN A 144 2.70 -8.63 -41.21
C GLN A 144 3.02 -9.47 -39.96
N ARG A 145 2.90 -10.81 -40.04
CA ARG A 145 2.96 -11.70 -38.88
C ARG A 145 4.17 -11.49 -37.97
N SER A 146 5.37 -11.29 -38.53
CA SER A 146 6.59 -11.08 -37.73
C SER A 146 6.54 -9.80 -36.90
N VAL A 147 5.97 -8.73 -37.46
CA VAL A 147 5.76 -7.44 -36.79
C VAL A 147 4.71 -7.62 -35.69
N VAL A 148 3.59 -8.27 -36.00
CA VAL A 148 2.51 -8.53 -35.04
C VAL A 148 3.01 -9.37 -33.85
N ASP A 149 3.67 -10.50 -34.12
CA ASP A 149 4.19 -11.40 -33.08
C ASP A 149 5.21 -10.68 -32.18
N HIS A 150 6.07 -9.83 -32.76
CA HIS A 150 7.02 -9.01 -32.01
C HIS A 150 6.30 -8.06 -31.04
N HIS A 151 5.33 -7.28 -31.52
CA HIS A 151 4.63 -6.27 -30.71
C HIS A 151 3.75 -6.91 -29.64
N LEU A 152 3.08 -8.03 -29.93
CA LEU A 152 2.31 -8.76 -28.94
C LEU A 152 3.19 -9.32 -27.82
N GLN A 153 4.35 -9.89 -28.18
CA GLN A 153 5.28 -10.39 -27.18
C GLN A 153 5.91 -9.23 -26.38
N TRP A 154 6.25 -8.12 -27.03
CA TRP A 154 6.75 -6.91 -26.36
C TRP A 154 5.75 -6.37 -25.35
N ALA A 155 4.47 -6.26 -25.69
CA ALA A 155 3.44 -5.82 -24.75
C ALA A 155 3.35 -6.75 -23.52
N ARG A 156 3.38 -8.06 -23.73
CA ARG A 156 3.35 -9.03 -22.62
C ARG A 156 4.61 -8.98 -21.77
N ASP A 157 5.78 -8.76 -22.36
CA ASP A 157 7.04 -8.61 -21.62
C ASP A 157 7.04 -7.32 -20.78
N ILE A 158 6.49 -6.21 -21.27
CA ILE A 158 6.27 -4.98 -20.48
C ILE A 158 5.36 -5.30 -19.28
N ILE A 159 4.20 -5.91 -19.51
CA ILE A 159 3.20 -6.12 -18.47
C ILE A 159 3.69 -7.09 -17.38
N THR A 160 4.41 -8.13 -17.78
CA THR A 160 4.95 -9.15 -16.86
C THR A 160 6.33 -8.80 -16.29
N GLY A 161 6.95 -7.71 -16.75
CA GLY A 161 8.29 -7.31 -16.31
C GLY A 161 9.39 -8.26 -16.78
N ARG A 162 9.20 -9.00 -17.87
CA ARG A 162 10.21 -9.96 -18.36
C ARG A 162 11.40 -9.23 -18.96
N ASP A 163 12.59 -9.55 -18.48
CA ASP A 163 13.84 -8.89 -18.88
C ASP A 163 14.95 -9.84 -19.37
N GLY A 164 14.71 -11.15 -19.42
CA GLY A 164 15.68 -12.14 -19.93
C GLY A 164 16.03 -11.99 -21.42
N ALA A 165 16.92 -12.84 -21.93
CA ALA A 165 17.44 -12.77 -23.31
C ALA A 165 16.36 -12.86 -24.40
N ALA A 166 15.22 -13.50 -24.09
CA ALA A 166 14.07 -13.61 -25.00
C ALA A 166 13.10 -12.41 -24.93
N SER A 167 13.31 -11.47 -23.99
CA SER A 167 12.47 -10.27 -23.86
C SER A 167 12.55 -9.41 -25.11
N ARG A 168 11.39 -8.91 -25.55
CA ARG A 168 11.27 -7.96 -26.65
C ARG A 168 11.33 -6.50 -26.20
N VAL A 169 11.42 -6.24 -24.89
CA VAL A 169 11.64 -4.87 -24.38
C VAL A 169 13.02 -4.38 -24.84
N PRO A 170 13.11 -3.22 -25.51
CA PRO A 170 14.39 -2.68 -25.93
C PRO A 170 15.35 -2.50 -24.74
N GLY A 171 16.63 -2.84 -24.95
CA GLY A 171 17.62 -2.90 -23.87
C GLY A 171 17.97 -1.55 -23.22
N ASP A 172 17.64 -0.45 -23.88
CA ASP A 172 17.83 0.91 -23.37
C ASP A 172 16.65 1.43 -22.52
N ARG A 173 15.58 0.64 -22.37
CA ARG A 173 14.42 1.00 -21.54
C ARG A 173 14.75 0.84 -20.06
N ALA A 174 14.77 1.96 -19.35
CA ALA A 174 15.05 1.98 -17.92
C ALA A 174 13.95 1.32 -17.05
N TYR A 175 12.76 1.05 -17.61
CA TYR A 175 11.71 0.27 -16.95
C TYR A 175 11.82 -1.26 -17.15
N ARG A 176 12.76 -1.74 -17.98
CA ARG A 176 12.92 -3.18 -18.24
C ARG A 176 13.13 -3.92 -16.91
N GLY A 177 12.35 -4.97 -16.68
CA GLY A 177 12.34 -5.73 -15.41
C GLY A 177 11.30 -5.26 -14.39
N PHE A 178 10.66 -4.10 -14.57
CA PHE A 178 9.58 -3.64 -13.70
C PHE A 178 8.21 -4.10 -14.24
N PRO A 179 7.52 -5.04 -13.56
CA PRO A 179 6.22 -5.52 -14.01
C PRO A 179 5.11 -4.48 -13.78
N LEU A 180 4.04 -4.56 -14.56
CA LEU A 180 2.80 -3.83 -14.28
C LEU A 180 1.83 -4.65 -13.42
N LEU A 181 2.07 -5.95 -13.29
CA LEU A 181 1.34 -6.87 -12.41
C LEU A 181 1.98 -6.92 -11.03
N ASN A 182 1.21 -6.60 -9.98
CA ASN A 182 1.73 -6.39 -8.62
C ASN A 182 1.51 -7.61 -7.71
N HIS A 183 1.95 -8.81 -8.14
CA HIS A 183 1.77 -10.07 -7.41
C HIS A 183 3.07 -10.62 -6.81
N SER A 184 4.11 -9.79 -6.71
CA SER A 184 5.49 -10.22 -6.41
C SER A 184 6.18 -9.38 -5.35
N GLY A 185 5.44 -8.57 -4.57
CA GLY A 185 6.01 -7.71 -3.52
C GLY A 185 6.83 -8.51 -2.50
N HIS A 186 6.38 -9.71 -2.13
CA HIS A 186 7.07 -10.59 -1.19
C HIS A 186 8.43 -11.10 -1.69
N LYS A 187 8.67 -11.04 -3.01
CA LYS A 187 9.97 -11.38 -3.64
C LYS A 187 10.91 -10.18 -3.71
N ARG A 188 10.45 -8.99 -3.34
CA ARG A 188 11.20 -7.73 -3.40
C ARG A 188 11.85 -7.38 -2.06
N VAL A 189 12.53 -8.35 -1.46
CA VAL A 189 13.27 -8.17 -0.20
C VAL A 189 14.70 -7.75 -0.51
N ASN A 190 15.13 -6.63 0.05
CA ASN A 190 16.46 -6.06 -0.14
C ASN A 190 17.28 -6.26 1.14
N ARG A 191 18.43 -6.92 1.00
CA ARG A 191 19.37 -7.14 2.09
C ARG A 191 20.13 -5.84 2.35
N VAL A 192 20.01 -5.29 3.56
CA VAL A 192 20.87 -4.17 3.98
C VAL A 192 22.27 -4.70 4.22
N MET A 193 23.23 -4.22 3.43
CA MET A 193 24.61 -4.69 3.44
C MET A 193 25.40 -3.96 4.53
N PRO A 194 26.19 -4.67 5.36
CA PRO A 194 26.97 -4.07 6.43
C PRO A 194 28.09 -3.18 5.88
N VAL A 195 28.29 -2.05 6.54
CA VAL A 195 29.45 -1.17 6.34
C VAL A 195 30.44 -1.45 7.45
N TYR A 196 31.70 -1.73 7.09
CA TYR A 196 32.77 -2.06 8.03
C TYR A 196 33.73 -0.89 8.20
N ASP A 197 34.26 -0.71 9.41
CA ASP A 197 35.43 0.14 9.64
C ASP A 197 36.74 -0.58 9.30
N ALA A 198 37.88 0.09 9.52
CA ALA A 198 39.21 -0.45 9.24
C ALA A 198 39.56 -1.69 10.08
N ASP A 199 38.91 -1.86 11.25
CA ASP A 199 39.13 -2.99 12.16
C ASP A 199 38.18 -4.16 11.86
N GLY A 200 37.31 -4.02 10.86
CA GLY A 200 36.35 -5.03 10.44
C GLY A 200 35.09 -5.08 11.32
N ALA A 201 34.84 -4.07 12.16
CA ALA A 201 33.61 -3.97 12.93
C ALA A 201 32.49 -3.33 12.09
N VAL A 202 31.25 -3.80 12.26
CA VAL A 202 30.09 -3.23 11.57
C VAL A 202 29.72 -1.89 12.19
N VAL A 203 29.83 -0.81 11.41
CA VAL A 203 29.55 0.57 11.84
C VAL A 203 28.24 1.12 11.31
N GLY A 204 27.58 0.41 10.39
CA GLY A 204 26.28 0.77 9.85
C GLY A 204 25.84 -0.17 8.75
N GLY A 205 24.84 0.24 7.97
CA GLY A 205 24.36 -0.50 6.81
C GLY A 205 24.04 0.38 5.61
N GLU A 206 24.00 -0.22 4.43
CA GLU A 206 23.58 0.43 3.20
C GLU A 206 22.66 -0.47 2.38
N ALA A 207 21.61 0.12 1.80
CA ALA A 207 20.76 -0.52 0.81
C ALA A 207 20.61 0.37 -0.42
N VAL A 208 20.62 -0.25 -1.61
CA VAL A 208 20.36 0.43 -2.89
C VAL A 208 18.95 0.08 -3.34
N VAL A 209 18.13 1.09 -3.59
CA VAL A 209 16.74 0.95 -4.05
C VAL A 209 16.63 1.53 -5.44
N ARG A 210 16.14 0.76 -6.41
CA ARG A 210 15.87 1.26 -7.76
C ARG A 210 14.38 1.55 -7.93
N GLN A 211 14.08 2.72 -8.45
CA GLN A 211 12.71 3.13 -8.74
C GLN A 211 12.55 3.59 -10.18
N VAL A 212 11.36 3.40 -10.72
CA VAL A 212 10.93 3.98 -12.00
C VAL A 212 9.71 4.85 -11.75
N TRP A 213 9.77 6.08 -12.28
CA TRP A 213 8.74 7.10 -12.12
C TRP A 213 8.21 7.46 -13.49
N TYR A 214 6.91 7.30 -13.71
CA TYR A 214 6.29 7.59 -15.01
C TYR A 214 4.79 7.73 -14.87
N GLY A 215 4.20 8.70 -15.58
CA GLY A 215 2.79 9.06 -15.39
C GLY A 215 2.42 9.08 -13.91
N GLY A 216 1.20 8.69 -13.56
CA GLY A 216 0.70 8.58 -12.18
C GLY A 216 1.34 7.52 -11.27
N ARG A 217 2.60 7.09 -11.46
CA ARG A 217 3.15 5.87 -10.83
C ARG A 217 4.59 6.00 -10.36
N ILE A 218 4.86 5.29 -9.26
CA ILE A 218 6.19 4.96 -8.74
C ILE A 218 6.21 3.44 -8.60
N GLN A 219 7.23 2.78 -9.14
CA GLN A 219 7.48 1.37 -8.90
C GLN A 219 8.88 1.19 -8.36
N SER A 220 9.06 0.25 -7.45
CA SER A 220 10.32 -0.02 -6.76
C SER A 220 10.67 -1.50 -6.88
N ASP A 221 11.97 -1.77 -7.01
CA ASP A 221 12.50 -3.13 -6.93
C ASP A 221 12.53 -3.69 -5.50
N THR A 222 12.29 -2.83 -4.52
CA THR A 222 12.35 -3.13 -3.08
C THR A 222 11.01 -2.81 -2.43
N MET A 223 10.43 -3.78 -1.71
CA MET A 223 9.24 -3.65 -0.85
C MET A 223 9.55 -3.90 0.62
N PHE A 224 10.64 -4.63 0.92
CA PHE A 224 11.06 -4.88 2.30
C PHE A 224 12.57 -4.72 2.47
N PHE A 225 12.98 -4.18 3.60
CA PHE A 225 14.38 -4.22 4.05
C PHE A 225 14.58 -5.33 5.08
N ASP A 226 15.60 -6.15 4.83
CA ASP A 226 16.10 -7.12 5.80
C ASP A 226 17.46 -6.66 6.35
N PHE A 227 17.51 -6.39 7.67
CA PHE A 227 18.71 -5.98 8.39
C PHE A 227 19.59 -7.15 8.87
N GLY A 228 19.19 -8.38 8.56
CA GLY A 228 19.93 -9.59 8.90
C GLY A 228 19.75 -10.12 10.30
N TRP A 229 18.78 -9.58 11.02
CA TRP A 229 18.38 -10.14 12.30
C TRP A 229 17.73 -11.50 12.11
N ALA A 230 17.80 -12.34 13.14
CA ALA A 230 17.12 -13.61 13.14
C ALA A 230 15.60 -13.39 13.13
N ARG A 231 14.95 -13.47 11.96
CA ARG A 231 13.51 -13.75 11.76
C ARG A 231 13.04 -13.69 10.29
N LEU A 232 13.53 -14.61 9.45
CA LEU A 232 12.83 -15.00 8.23
C LEU A 232 12.85 -16.54 8.17
N GLY A 233 11.70 -17.17 7.94
CA GLY A 233 11.49 -18.61 8.17
C GLY A 233 12.13 -19.54 7.14
N GLU A 234 12.68 -19.00 6.03
CA GLU A 234 13.33 -19.72 4.93
C GLU A 234 14.47 -18.88 4.33
N ALA A 235 15.25 -19.46 3.42
CA ALA A 235 16.20 -18.71 2.60
C ALA A 235 15.45 -17.69 1.73
N VAL A 236 15.90 -16.44 1.75
CA VAL A 236 15.28 -15.34 1.01
C VAL A 236 16.12 -15.04 -0.22
N ASP A 237 15.48 -15.05 -1.39
CA ASP A 237 16.09 -14.57 -2.62
C ASP A 237 16.05 -13.04 -2.62
N TYR A 238 17.16 -12.42 -2.24
CA TYR A 238 17.27 -10.97 -2.16
C TYR A 238 17.41 -10.32 -3.55
N VAL A 239 16.62 -9.28 -3.84
CA VAL A 239 16.63 -8.59 -5.15
C VAL A 239 17.93 -7.87 -5.48
N ASN A 240 18.71 -7.56 -4.46
CA ASN A 240 19.99 -6.89 -4.60
C ASN A 240 21.17 -7.85 -4.61
N CYS A 241 20.95 -9.14 -4.88
CA CYS A 241 21.95 -10.20 -4.87
C CYS A 241 21.86 -11.09 -6.11
N GLY A 242 23.01 -11.63 -6.56
CA GLY A 242 23.12 -12.57 -7.69
C GLY A 242 23.05 -11.95 -9.08
N GLY A 243 22.70 -10.66 -9.21
CA GLY A 243 22.66 -9.94 -10.47
C GLY A 243 24.00 -9.33 -10.92
N PRO A 244 24.10 -8.83 -12.17
CA PRO A 244 25.30 -8.16 -12.66
C PRO A 244 25.70 -6.96 -11.80
N GLY A 245 26.93 -6.96 -11.28
CA GLY A 245 27.45 -5.88 -10.42
C GLY A 245 26.90 -5.88 -8.99
N GLN A 246 26.07 -6.87 -8.62
CA GLN A 246 25.57 -7.08 -7.27
C GLN A 246 26.43 -8.09 -6.51
N PRO A 247 26.38 -8.12 -5.15
CA PRO A 247 26.97 -9.21 -4.38
C PRO A 247 26.38 -10.57 -4.79
N THR A 248 27.16 -11.64 -4.66
CA THR A 248 26.66 -13.01 -4.85
C THR A 248 25.60 -13.37 -3.81
N ASN A 249 24.73 -14.34 -4.11
CA ASN A 249 23.73 -14.83 -3.14
C ASN A 249 24.39 -15.34 -1.86
N GLU A 250 25.54 -16.04 -1.96
CA GLU A 250 26.31 -16.53 -0.83
C GLU A 250 26.82 -15.38 0.04
N ALA A 251 27.34 -14.31 -0.58
CA ALA A 251 27.81 -13.12 0.14
C ALA A 251 26.68 -12.40 0.88
N CYS A 252 25.49 -12.31 0.29
CA CYS A 252 24.33 -11.73 0.98
C CYS A 252 23.85 -12.60 2.15
N ALA A 253 23.79 -13.92 1.95
CA ALA A 253 23.43 -14.85 3.01
C ALA A 253 24.44 -14.84 4.18
N ALA A 254 25.73 -14.65 3.88
CA ALA A 254 26.80 -14.59 4.87
C ALA A 254 27.01 -13.19 5.49
N ALA A 255 26.33 -12.15 4.99
CA ALA A 255 26.51 -10.79 5.46
C ALA A 255 26.13 -10.65 6.94
N ALA A 256 26.99 -10.00 7.73
CA ALA A 256 26.73 -9.76 9.14
C ALA A 256 25.43 -8.93 9.35
N PRO A 257 24.67 -9.19 10.42
CA PRO A 257 23.52 -8.35 10.77
C PRO A 257 23.94 -6.92 11.07
N ILE A 258 23.09 -5.96 10.71
CA ILE A 258 23.29 -4.55 11.08
C ILE A 258 22.99 -4.40 12.58
N PRO A 259 23.90 -3.86 13.41
CA PRO A 259 23.60 -3.66 14.82
C PRO A 259 22.41 -2.69 14.99
N PRO A 260 21.42 -3.00 15.85
CA PRO A 260 20.16 -2.25 15.96
C PRO A 260 20.30 -0.74 16.20
N GLU A 261 21.36 -0.35 16.90
CA GLU A 261 21.67 1.01 17.32
C GLU A 261 22.53 1.81 16.33
N LYS A 262 23.02 1.16 15.26
CA LYS A 262 23.89 1.82 14.27
C LYS A 262 23.09 2.47 13.15
N PRO A 263 23.53 3.63 12.62
CA PRO A 263 22.83 4.28 11.52
C PRO A 263 22.98 3.46 10.22
N TRP A 264 22.15 3.77 9.25
CA TRP A 264 22.22 3.18 7.92
C TRP A 264 21.81 4.19 6.85
N THR A 265 22.00 3.84 5.58
CA THR A 265 21.73 4.72 4.44
C THR A 265 20.91 3.98 3.38
N ILE A 266 19.91 4.67 2.82
CA ILE A 266 19.23 4.23 1.60
C ILE A 266 19.78 5.06 0.44
N ARG A 267 20.32 4.39 -0.57
CA ARG A 267 20.70 4.99 -1.84
C ARG A 267 19.61 4.72 -2.87
N TYR A 268 18.88 5.74 -3.26
CA TYR A 268 17.88 5.65 -4.32
C TYR A 268 18.53 5.87 -5.68
N GLU A 269 18.23 5.00 -6.64
CA GLU A 269 18.48 5.18 -8.07
C GLU A 269 17.14 5.28 -8.79
N ILE A 270 16.78 6.50 -9.17
CA ILE A 270 15.44 6.85 -9.64
C ILE A 270 15.49 7.15 -11.13
N ASN A 271 14.94 6.26 -11.95
CA ASN A 271 14.74 6.49 -13.37
C ASN A 271 13.43 7.25 -13.59
N VAL A 272 13.55 8.51 -14.00
CA VAL A 272 12.43 9.41 -14.26
C VAL A 272 12.13 9.35 -15.76
N LEU A 273 11.06 8.66 -16.13
CA LEU A 273 10.64 8.48 -17.50
C LEU A 273 9.61 9.56 -17.86
N ALA A 274 9.13 9.58 -19.10
CA ALA A 274 8.16 10.54 -19.57
C ALA A 274 6.92 10.62 -18.66
N ARG A 275 6.55 11.84 -18.27
CA ARG A 275 5.48 12.19 -17.31
C ARG A 275 5.77 11.75 -15.87
N GLY A 276 7.03 11.43 -15.57
CA GLY A 276 7.52 10.99 -14.26
C GLY A 276 8.04 12.12 -13.38
N ASN A 277 8.32 13.29 -13.96
CA ASN A 277 8.88 14.45 -13.27
C ASN A 277 8.03 14.83 -12.05
N ASP A 278 8.70 14.99 -10.93
CA ASP A 278 8.11 15.40 -9.66
C ASP A 278 9.20 15.79 -8.66
N ASP A 279 8.79 16.24 -7.49
CA ASP A 279 9.66 16.40 -6.34
C ASP A 279 9.72 15.06 -5.58
N PHE A 280 10.88 14.39 -5.62
CA PHE A 280 11.19 13.23 -4.80
C PHE A 280 11.08 13.58 -3.32
N SER A 281 10.21 12.89 -2.62
CA SER A 281 10.08 12.99 -1.19
C SER A 281 9.97 11.60 -0.58
N PRO A 282 10.99 11.10 0.12
CA PRO A 282 10.83 9.94 0.97
C PRO A 282 10.41 10.42 2.36
N MET A 283 9.51 9.68 2.98
CA MET A 283 9.02 9.89 4.33
C MET A 283 9.19 8.60 5.11
N THR A 284 9.77 8.68 6.31
CA THR A 284 10.04 7.53 7.15
C THR A 284 9.12 7.53 8.35
N MET A 285 8.56 6.36 8.68
CA MET A 285 7.88 6.12 9.94
C MET A 285 8.82 5.38 10.88
N HIS A 286 9.06 6.01 12.02
CA HIS A 286 9.80 5.48 13.13
C HIS A 286 8.86 5.03 14.25
N PHE A 287 9.17 3.87 14.82
CA PHE A 287 8.59 3.42 16.07
C PHE A 287 9.59 3.64 17.19
N ASP A 288 9.19 4.49 18.11
CA ASP A 288 9.61 4.38 19.50
C ASP A 288 8.37 3.93 20.28
N CYS A 289 8.53 3.35 21.46
CA CYS A 289 7.44 3.27 22.44
C CYS A 289 7.59 4.46 23.40
N PRO A 290 7.31 5.72 23.00
CA PRO A 290 7.49 6.84 23.89
C PRO A 290 6.39 6.77 24.96
N TRP A 291 6.80 6.63 26.22
CA TRP A 291 5.94 6.80 27.39
C TRP A 291 5.88 8.26 27.86
N GLU A 292 6.71 9.14 27.30
CA GLU A 292 6.68 10.58 27.54
C GLU A 292 7.32 11.32 26.35
N VAL A 293 6.61 12.30 25.77
CA VAL A 293 7.20 13.24 24.81
C VAL A 293 7.26 14.59 25.51
N THR A 294 8.47 15.11 25.72
CA THR A 294 8.66 16.46 26.26
C THR A 294 8.68 17.46 25.12
N VAL A 295 7.67 18.33 25.06
CA VAL A 295 7.58 19.41 24.07
C VAL A 295 7.76 20.73 24.81
N ASN A 296 8.79 21.51 24.48
CA ASN A 296 9.11 22.80 25.13
C ASN A 296 9.24 22.73 26.66
N GLY A 297 9.84 21.66 27.21
CA GLY A 297 9.99 21.49 28.66
C GLY A 297 8.70 21.11 29.39
N VAL A 298 7.60 20.91 28.66
CA VAL A 298 6.35 20.35 29.19
C VAL A 298 6.32 18.86 28.85
N ALA A 299 6.31 18.02 29.88
CA ALA A 299 6.02 16.60 29.71
C ALA A 299 4.57 16.44 29.25
N VAL A 300 4.37 16.02 28.00
CA VAL A 300 3.04 15.64 27.51
C VAL A 300 2.81 14.20 27.95
N SER A 301 2.37 14.04 29.19
CA SER A 301 1.85 12.76 29.67
C SER A 301 0.41 12.62 29.17
N GLY A 302 0.17 11.62 28.33
CA GLY A 302 -1.19 11.13 28.14
C GLY A 302 -1.68 10.54 29.46
N MET A 303 -2.39 11.33 30.25
CA MET A 303 -3.33 10.95 31.31
C MET A 303 -2.93 9.80 32.27
N ALA A 304 -2.65 10.19 33.51
CA ALA A 304 -2.56 9.41 34.75
C ALA A 304 -1.42 8.37 34.85
N ALA A 305 -0.63 8.52 35.92
CA ALA A 305 0.49 7.67 36.29
C ALA A 305 0.16 6.16 36.24
N GLY A 306 0.66 5.46 35.21
CA GLY A 306 0.54 4.01 35.05
C GLY A 306 1.07 3.58 33.67
N LYS A 307 1.89 2.53 33.62
CA LYS A 307 2.81 2.12 32.52
C LYS A 307 2.10 1.55 31.26
N PRO A 308 1.79 2.32 30.20
CA PRO A 308 0.84 1.89 29.17
C PRO A 308 1.39 0.80 28.21
N CYS A 309 2.71 0.72 28.02
CA CYS A 309 3.33 -0.33 27.19
C CYS A 309 3.54 -1.66 27.94
N ALA A 310 3.27 -1.69 29.26
CA ALA A 310 3.35 -2.91 30.07
C ALA A 310 1.98 -3.36 30.61
N ASP A 311 0.98 -2.49 30.79
CA ASP A 311 -0.25 -2.88 31.47
C ASP A 311 -1.59 -2.48 30.81
N GLY A 312 -1.57 -1.97 29.57
CA GLY A 312 -2.75 -1.92 28.72
C GLY A 312 -3.94 -1.17 29.33
N ARG A 313 -3.74 -0.12 30.14
CA ARG A 313 -4.82 0.70 30.71
C ARG A 313 -4.75 2.15 30.21
N GLY A 314 -5.61 2.50 29.25
CA GLY A 314 -5.99 3.88 28.92
C GLY A 314 -7.46 4.15 29.33
N PRO A 315 -7.86 5.43 29.57
CA PRO A 315 -9.15 5.80 30.17
C PRO A 315 -10.37 5.69 29.23
N SER A 316 -11.57 5.77 29.82
CA SER A 316 -12.86 5.31 29.31
C SER A 316 -13.91 6.40 28.99
N VAL A 317 -14.59 6.24 27.83
CA VAL A 317 -16.05 6.37 27.52
C VAL A 317 -16.78 7.73 27.51
N VAL A 318 -17.40 8.08 26.36
CA VAL A 318 -18.66 8.88 26.22
C VAL A 318 -19.63 8.18 25.24
N LYS A 319 -20.92 8.06 25.63
CA LYS A 319 -21.93 7.12 25.11
C LYS A 319 -22.85 7.60 23.95
N ARG A 320 -23.24 6.69 23.02
CA ARG A 320 -24.55 6.53 22.23
C ARG A 320 -24.36 6.30 20.70
N SER A 321 -25.20 5.63 19.86
CA SER A 321 -26.37 4.70 19.91
C SER A 321 -26.52 3.91 18.57
N ALA A 322 -27.25 2.78 18.59
CA ALA A 322 -27.33 1.60 17.68
C ALA A 322 -27.52 1.77 16.15
N ALA A 323 -26.96 0.81 15.37
CA ALA A 323 -27.27 0.52 13.96
C ALA A 323 -27.50 -1.01 13.74
N GLN A 324 -28.51 -1.37 12.92
CA GLN A 324 -28.93 -2.77 12.65
C GLN A 324 -28.18 -3.39 11.46
N ILE A 325 -27.89 -4.70 11.48
CA ILE A 325 -27.23 -5.44 10.39
C ILE A 325 -28.01 -6.74 10.05
N ALA A 326 -28.19 -7.04 8.76
CA ALA A 326 -28.80 -8.30 8.29
C ALA A 326 -27.73 -9.20 7.63
N TYR A 327 -27.79 -10.53 7.82
CA TYR A 327 -26.88 -11.51 7.21
C TYR A 327 -27.63 -12.77 6.73
N TYR A 328 -26.98 -13.65 5.98
CA TYR A 328 -27.53 -14.93 5.54
C TYR A 328 -26.81 -16.08 6.22
N ASP A 329 -27.55 -17.09 6.68
CA ASP A 329 -26.96 -18.27 7.31
C ASP A 329 -26.43 -19.28 6.28
N ALA A 330 -25.78 -20.34 6.77
CA ALA A 330 -25.18 -21.38 5.93
C ALA A 330 -26.20 -22.14 5.05
N ALA A 331 -27.50 -21.95 5.28
CA ALA A 331 -28.59 -22.48 4.46
C ALA A 331 -29.15 -21.44 3.45
N GLY A 332 -28.54 -20.26 3.36
CA GLY A 332 -28.98 -19.18 2.47
C GLY A 332 -30.24 -18.45 2.92
N GLN A 333 -30.70 -18.64 4.17
CA GLN A 333 -31.85 -17.92 4.70
C GLN A 333 -31.45 -16.55 5.26
N ARG A 334 -32.24 -15.52 4.93
CA ARG A 334 -32.06 -14.16 5.44
C ARG A 334 -32.36 -14.12 6.94
N ARG A 335 -31.36 -13.75 7.74
CA ARG A 335 -31.47 -13.49 9.18
C ARG A 335 -31.26 -12.00 9.44
N GLN A 336 -32.11 -11.42 10.28
CA GLN A 336 -31.83 -10.12 10.89
C GLN A 336 -31.11 -10.35 12.20
N LEU A 337 -29.93 -9.75 12.36
CA LEU A 337 -29.31 -9.63 13.67
C LEU A 337 -29.76 -8.29 14.25
N ASP A 338 -30.82 -8.31 15.05
CA ASP A 338 -30.97 -7.26 16.04
C ASP A 338 -29.81 -7.44 17.02
N LEU A 339 -28.77 -6.62 16.88
CA LEU A 339 -27.74 -6.47 17.90
C LEU A 339 -28.35 -5.73 19.11
N LEU A 340 -29.41 -6.27 19.71
CA LEU A 340 -29.95 -5.75 20.95
C LEU A 340 -29.07 -6.19 22.11
N GLY A 341 -28.59 -5.19 22.86
CA GLY A 341 -28.19 -5.35 24.26
C GLY A 341 -26.74 -5.78 24.45
N ARG A 342 -25.89 -4.79 24.76
CA ARG A 342 -24.57 -4.98 25.39
C ARG A 342 -23.47 -5.58 24.52
N TRP A 343 -23.26 -5.05 23.31
CA TRP A 343 -21.86 -4.91 22.88
C TRP A 343 -21.30 -3.64 23.53
N PRO A 344 -20.18 -3.74 24.26
CA PRO A 344 -19.51 -2.57 24.80
C PRO A 344 -19.12 -1.69 23.61
N GLU A 345 -19.23 -0.38 23.78
CA GLU A 345 -18.44 0.54 22.98
C GLU A 345 -17.03 -0.03 22.89
N ILE A 346 -16.55 -0.29 21.67
CA ILE A 346 -15.13 -0.54 21.49
C ILE A 346 -14.49 0.83 21.70
N ALA A 347 -14.26 1.18 22.96
CA ALA A 347 -13.45 2.31 23.35
C ALA A 347 -12.06 2.01 22.80
N VAL A 348 -11.73 2.71 21.72
CA VAL A 348 -10.51 2.44 20.97
C VAL A 348 -9.35 3.08 21.71
N LYS A 349 -8.60 2.28 22.49
CA LYS A 349 -7.35 2.76 23.09
C LYS A 349 -6.41 3.21 21.98
N ALA A 350 -5.81 4.39 22.13
CA ALA A 350 -4.73 4.86 21.29
C ALA A 350 -3.58 3.84 21.35
N GLY A 351 -3.09 3.40 20.18
CA GLY A 351 -1.82 2.67 20.10
C GLY A 351 -0.66 3.64 20.38
N PRO A 352 0.59 3.14 20.49
CA PRO A 352 1.75 3.99 20.68
C PRO A 352 1.82 5.08 19.59
N LEU A 353 2.30 6.26 19.97
CA LEU A 353 2.52 7.35 19.03
C LEU A 353 3.59 6.98 18.00
N TYR A 354 3.39 7.40 16.75
CA TYR A 354 4.33 7.17 15.65
C TYR A 354 5.09 8.45 15.36
N ALA A 355 6.40 8.38 15.16
CA ALA A 355 7.20 9.51 14.71
C ALA A 355 7.44 9.36 13.22
N SER A 356 7.09 10.37 12.42
CA SER A 356 6.92 10.18 10.97
C SER A 356 7.49 11.39 10.23
N LEU A 357 8.64 11.26 9.58
CA LEU A 357 9.46 12.39 9.14
C LEU A 357 9.60 12.39 7.62
N ASP A 358 9.27 13.50 6.94
CA ASP A 358 9.66 13.65 5.53
C ASP A 358 11.16 13.94 5.47
N GLN A 359 11.92 13.07 4.84
CA GLN A 359 13.38 13.09 4.97
C GLN A 359 14.02 14.12 4.05
N THR A 360 13.49 14.33 2.85
CA THR A 360 14.03 15.32 1.92
C THR A 360 13.07 15.62 0.77
N PHE A 361 13.37 16.67 0.01
CA PHE A 361 12.67 17.09 -1.20
C PHE A 361 13.71 17.39 -2.27
N PHE A 362 13.59 16.72 -3.41
CA PHE A 362 14.50 16.92 -4.54
C PHE A 362 13.72 16.93 -5.86
N PRO A 363 13.74 18.03 -6.64
CA PRO A 363 13.08 18.09 -7.94
C PRO A 363 13.79 17.17 -8.94
N MET A 364 12.99 16.41 -9.69
CA MET A 364 13.47 15.47 -10.70
C MET A 364 12.88 15.78 -12.07
N GLU A 365 13.67 15.57 -13.12
CA GLU A 365 13.28 15.86 -14.50
C GLU A 365 13.14 14.57 -15.32
N ASP A 366 12.16 14.54 -16.24
CA ASP A 366 11.99 13.45 -17.21
C ASP A 366 13.30 13.19 -17.99
N GLY A 367 13.58 11.93 -18.29
CA GLY A 367 14.77 11.53 -19.03
C GLY A 367 16.05 11.56 -18.21
N THR A 368 15.94 11.53 -16.88
CA THR A 368 17.10 11.46 -15.98
C THR A 368 17.06 10.21 -15.09
N ARG A 369 18.23 9.66 -14.80
CA ARG A 369 18.43 8.79 -13.64
C ARG A 369 19.06 9.60 -12.52
N VAL A 370 18.32 9.81 -11.45
CA VAL A 370 18.75 10.54 -10.25
C VAL A 370 19.29 9.55 -9.23
N SER A 371 20.48 9.81 -8.67
CA SER A 371 21.00 9.08 -7.52
C SER A 371 21.05 10.00 -6.30
N VAL A 372 20.40 9.57 -5.20
CA VAL A 372 20.36 10.31 -3.93
C VAL A 372 20.52 9.34 -2.76
N ALA A 373 21.41 9.67 -1.82
CA ALA A 373 21.64 8.87 -0.63
C ALA A 373 21.09 9.59 0.61
N VAL A 374 20.19 8.91 1.33
CA VAL A 374 19.48 9.43 2.50
C VAL A 374 19.93 8.67 3.74
N LYS A 375 20.47 9.40 4.71
CA LYS A 375 20.83 8.87 6.03
C LYS A 375 19.55 8.55 6.80
N MET A 376 19.53 7.37 7.41
CA MET A 376 18.40 6.85 8.18
C MET A 376 18.74 6.79 9.66
N ALA A 377 17.72 6.93 10.51
CA ALA A 377 17.83 6.60 11.92
C ALA A 377 18.12 5.11 12.12
N PRO A 378 18.68 4.70 13.28
CA PRO A 378 19.01 3.31 13.54
C PRO A 378 17.84 2.35 13.25
N PRO A 379 18.11 1.17 12.67
CA PRO A 379 17.09 0.27 12.15
C PRO A 379 16.15 -0.26 13.23
N GLN A 380 16.54 -0.24 14.52
CA GLN A 380 15.63 -0.60 15.62
C GLN A 380 14.37 0.27 15.70
N TYR A 381 14.46 1.50 15.17
CA TYR A 381 13.32 2.41 15.08
C TYR A 381 12.61 2.31 13.73
N TYR A 382 13.14 1.59 12.75
CA TYR A 382 12.60 1.58 11.38
C TYR A 382 11.35 0.70 11.27
N ASN A 383 10.26 1.29 10.78
CA ASN A 383 9.05 0.55 10.45
C ASN A 383 8.78 0.54 8.95
N LEU A 384 8.73 1.71 8.33
CA LEU A 384 8.36 1.86 6.93
C LEU A 384 8.92 3.17 6.37
N THR A 385 9.19 3.20 5.07
CA THR A 385 9.37 4.42 4.28
C THR A 385 8.32 4.48 3.17
N TYR A 386 7.70 5.64 2.96
CA TYR A 386 6.98 5.95 1.74
C TYR A 386 7.83 6.82 0.83
N THR A 387 7.92 6.47 -0.44
CA THR A 387 8.39 7.40 -1.46
C THR A 387 7.18 7.93 -2.23
N TRP A 388 7.09 9.25 -2.39
CA TRP A 388 5.97 9.90 -3.07
C TRP A 388 6.42 11.14 -3.83
N GLY A 389 5.65 11.48 -4.86
CA GLY A 389 5.79 12.72 -5.62
C GLY A 389 5.03 13.86 -4.95
N TRP A 390 5.73 14.94 -4.60
CA TRP A 390 5.14 16.02 -3.80
C TRP A 390 4.29 17.01 -4.59
N ARG A 391 4.63 17.33 -5.85
CA ARG A 391 3.88 18.31 -6.64
C ARG A 391 2.71 17.69 -7.35
N ASN A 392 2.93 16.54 -7.98
CA ASN A 392 1.86 15.80 -8.65
C ASN A 392 1.26 14.79 -7.66
N HIS A 393 0.57 15.37 -6.67
CA HIS A 393 -0.14 14.67 -5.60
C HIS A 393 -1.23 13.70 -6.12
N PRO A 394 -1.65 12.73 -5.28
CA PRO A 394 -1.72 11.29 -5.52
C PRO A 394 -2.60 10.80 -6.69
N PRO A 395 -2.40 9.54 -7.13
CA PRO A 395 -2.04 8.36 -6.31
C PRO A 395 -0.60 7.81 -6.40
N ARG A 396 0.43 8.65 -6.64
CA ARG A 396 1.84 8.21 -6.75
C ARG A 396 2.53 8.02 -5.38
N ALA A 397 2.40 6.85 -4.75
CA ALA A 397 3.20 6.50 -3.58
C ALA A 397 3.60 5.02 -3.61
N GLN A 398 4.78 4.73 -3.08
CA GLN A 398 5.34 3.39 -2.94
C GLN A 398 5.84 3.21 -1.51
N ALA A 399 5.51 2.07 -0.90
CA ALA A 399 5.88 1.75 0.47
C ALA A 399 7.01 0.72 0.51
N ILE A 400 7.97 0.91 1.41
CA ILE A 400 8.98 -0.08 1.77
C ILE A 400 8.88 -0.32 3.26
N GLU A 401 8.79 -1.58 3.70
CA GLU A 401 8.63 -1.93 5.10
C GLU A 401 9.82 -2.66 5.70
N ASN A 402 9.86 -2.70 7.02
CA ASN A 402 10.74 -3.61 7.75
C ASN A 402 10.27 -5.06 7.54
N ALA A 403 11.12 -5.91 6.94
CA ALA A 403 10.81 -7.32 6.70
C ALA A 403 10.48 -8.10 7.99
N HIS A 404 11.02 -7.64 9.13
CA HIS A 404 10.84 -8.27 10.45
C HIS A 404 9.57 -7.81 11.17
N LYS A 405 8.76 -6.95 10.55
CA LYS A 405 7.48 -6.51 11.11
C LYS A 405 6.49 -7.68 11.18
N VAL A 406 5.79 -7.80 12.30
CA VAL A 406 4.77 -8.85 12.54
C VAL A 406 3.38 -8.28 12.27
N VAL A 407 2.54 -9.05 11.58
CA VAL A 407 1.14 -8.74 11.20
C VAL A 407 0.29 -9.98 11.49
N PRO A 408 -1.01 -9.93 11.91
CA PRO A 408 -1.88 -8.77 12.17
C PRO A 408 -1.69 -8.04 13.53
N PRO A 409 -2.40 -6.89 13.76
CA PRO A 409 -2.42 -6.22 15.05
C PRO A 409 -2.99 -7.09 16.20
N PRO A 410 -2.73 -6.68 17.47
CA PRO A 410 -3.21 -7.40 18.66
C PRO A 410 -4.71 -7.68 18.68
N LEU A 411 -5.08 -8.85 19.21
CA LEU A 411 -6.49 -9.11 19.53
C LEU A 411 -6.94 -8.22 20.70
N PRO A 412 -8.12 -7.56 20.63
CA PRO A 412 -8.54 -6.53 21.61
C PRO A 412 -8.66 -7.00 23.07
N PHE A 413 -8.77 -8.31 23.31
CA PHE A 413 -8.91 -8.88 24.66
C PHE A 413 -7.57 -9.27 25.30
N ILE A 414 -6.47 -9.28 24.53
CA ILE A 414 -5.14 -9.64 25.03
C ILE A 414 -4.67 -8.64 26.09
N ASP A 415 -5.07 -7.37 25.98
CA ASP A 415 -4.75 -6.34 26.98
C ASP A 415 -5.37 -6.65 28.36
N ALA A 416 -6.62 -7.12 28.37
CA ALA A 416 -7.32 -7.50 29.60
C ALA A 416 -6.71 -8.76 30.24
N LEU A 417 -6.29 -9.72 29.42
CA LEU A 417 -5.64 -10.94 29.87
C LEU A 417 -4.20 -10.70 30.36
N ALA A 418 -3.44 -9.86 29.66
CA ALA A 418 -2.09 -9.45 30.04
C ALA A 418 -2.08 -8.78 31.41
N ALA A 419 -3.06 -7.90 31.66
CA ALA A 419 -3.28 -7.27 32.96
C ALA A 419 -3.60 -8.29 34.07
N ARG A 420 -4.42 -9.31 33.77
CA ARG A 420 -4.73 -10.39 34.73
C ARG A 420 -3.51 -11.24 35.10
N LEU A 421 -2.55 -11.37 34.20
CA LEU A 421 -1.39 -12.26 34.33
C LEU A 421 -0.10 -11.55 34.72
N GLY A 422 -0.13 -10.22 34.87
CA GLY A 422 1.06 -9.42 35.19
C GLY A 422 2.12 -9.47 34.08
N MET A 423 1.70 -9.68 32.83
CA MET A 423 2.60 -9.76 31.66
C MET A 423 2.45 -8.52 30.78
N PRO A 424 3.50 -8.07 30.06
CA PRO A 424 3.36 -7.00 29.09
C PRO A 424 2.41 -7.39 27.95
N ALA A 425 1.39 -6.56 27.67
CA ALA A 425 0.38 -6.87 26.64
C ALA A 425 0.96 -7.07 25.25
N MET A 426 1.99 -6.30 24.87
CA MET A 426 2.73 -6.51 23.63
C MET A 426 3.52 -7.83 23.64
N ALA A 427 4.13 -8.21 24.77
CA ALA A 427 4.83 -9.48 24.90
C ALA A 427 3.87 -10.68 24.85
N LEU A 428 2.69 -10.55 25.46
CA LEU A 428 1.63 -11.57 25.39
C LEU A 428 1.01 -11.63 23.99
N ASN A 429 0.82 -10.49 23.34
CA ASN A 429 0.32 -10.41 21.99
C ASN A 429 1.31 -11.03 21.00
N MET A 430 2.60 -10.71 21.09
CA MET A 430 3.64 -11.32 20.26
C MET A 430 3.84 -12.81 20.53
N ALA A 431 3.57 -13.26 21.76
CA ALA A 431 3.70 -14.67 22.14
C ALA A 431 2.48 -15.52 21.78
N CYS A 432 1.29 -14.93 21.84
CA CYS A 432 0.03 -15.58 21.48
C CYS A 432 -0.43 -15.27 20.07
N HIS A 433 0.35 -14.44 19.36
CA HIS A 433 0.11 -14.04 18.00
C HIS A 433 -0.17 -15.27 17.14
N PRO A 434 -1.22 -15.26 16.29
CA PRO A 434 -1.55 -16.43 15.50
C PRO A 434 -0.42 -16.88 14.57
N LEU A 435 0.58 -16.02 14.30
CA LEU A 435 1.41 -16.21 13.11
C LEU A 435 2.91 -16.26 13.33
N GLY A 436 3.53 -15.52 14.25
CA GLY A 436 5.01 -15.41 14.29
C GLY A 436 5.70 -15.06 12.95
N ALA A 437 4.91 -14.82 11.91
CA ALA A 437 5.29 -14.72 10.52
C ALA A 437 5.37 -13.25 10.19
N GLY A 438 6.50 -12.86 9.61
CA GLY A 438 6.72 -11.50 9.18
C GLY A 438 5.73 -11.11 8.09
N ILE A 439 5.61 -9.80 7.87
CA ILE A 439 4.78 -9.22 6.81
C ILE A 439 5.07 -9.80 5.42
N VAL A 440 6.31 -10.21 5.17
CA VAL A 440 6.73 -10.90 3.94
C VAL A 440 5.96 -12.21 3.73
N ALA A 441 5.76 -13.00 4.79
CA ALA A 441 5.04 -14.26 4.71
C ALA A 441 3.54 -14.05 4.49
N HIS A 442 2.96 -13.01 5.09
CA HIS A 442 1.58 -12.62 4.82
C HIS A 442 1.34 -12.32 3.35
N GLU A 443 2.21 -11.51 2.76
CA GLU A 443 2.12 -11.18 1.35
C GLU A 443 2.36 -12.42 0.48
N GLN A 444 3.33 -13.27 0.84
CA GLN A 444 3.54 -14.53 0.13
C GLN A 444 2.29 -15.41 0.14
N TRP A 445 1.60 -15.55 1.27
CA TRP A 445 0.39 -16.38 1.35
C TRP A 445 -0.79 -15.82 0.54
N ALA A 446 -0.87 -14.50 0.35
CA ALA A 446 -1.88 -13.89 -0.50
C ALA A 446 -1.76 -14.34 -1.97
N PHE A 447 -0.53 -14.49 -2.47
CA PHE A 447 -0.26 -14.82 -3.87
C PHE A 447 0.03 -16.30 -4.13
N GLU A 448 0.78 -16.94 -3.24
CA GLU A 448 1.23 -18.33 -3.40
C GLU A 448 0.34 -19.31 -2.61
N GLY A 449 -0.46 -18.83 -1.65
CA GLY A 449 -1.23 -19.68 -0.74
C GLY A 449 -0.37 -20.32 0.35
N LEU A 450 -1.02 -21.02 1.29
CA LEU A 450 -0.33 -21.70 2.40
C LEU A 450 0.27 -23.04 1.94
N PRO A 451 1.49 -23.41 2.36
CA PRO A 451 2.03 -24.74 2.11
C PRO A 451 1.07 -25.86 2.55
N PRO A 452 0.94 -26.97 1.79
CA PRO A 452 0.16 -28.13 2.22
C PRO A 452 0.89 -28.88 3.35
N GLY A 453 0.16 -29.35 4.37
CA GLY A 453 0.72 -30.10 5.51
C GLY A 453 0.44 -29.47 6.88
N ASP A 454 1.12 -29.97 7.92
CA ASP A 454 1.14 -29.39 9.27
C ASP A 454 1.98 -28.09 9.30
N MET A 455 1.73 -27.23 10.31
CA MET A 455 2.36 -25.93 10.61
C MET A 455 3.41 -25.43 9.59
N PRO A 456 3.04 -24.52 8.65
CA PRO A 456 3.96 -23.86 7.73
C PRO A 456 5.26 -23.32 8.36
N THR A 457 6.36 -23.39 7.60
CA THR A 457 7.62 -22.69 7.88
C THR A 457 7.33 -21.19 8.09
N GLY A 458 7.70 -20.66 9.27
CA GLY A 458 7.41 -19.28 9.67
C GLY A 458 6.29 -19.11 10.70
N LEU A 459 5.45 -20.14 10.93
CA LEU A 459 4.55 -20.18 12.08
C LEU A 459 5.33 -20.55 13.35
N ALA A 460 5.87 -19.55 14.04
CA ALA A 460 6.56 -19.79 15.30
C ALA A 460 5.58 -20.36 16.34
N MET A 461 5.92 -21.53 16.91
CA MET A 461 5.26 -21.98 18.13
C MET A 461 5.41 -20.89 19.20
N PRO A 462 4.36 -20.62 20.00
CA PRO A 462 4.51 -19.78 21.18
C PRO A 462 5.71 -20.27 21.97
N ASP A 463 6.60 -19.35 22.36
CA ASP A 463 7.68 -19.61 23.31
C ASP A 463 7.17 -20.53 24.44
N SER A 464 7.91 -21.59 24.77
CA SER A 464 7.48 -22.60 25.74
C SER A 464 7.08 -22.01 27.10
N ALA A 465 7.66 -20.87 27.48
CA ALA A 465 7.30 -20.16 28.69
C ALA A 465 5.93 -19.44 28.62
N LYS A 466 5.45 -19.15 27.40
CA LYS A 466 4.25 -18.33 27.13
C LYS A 466 3.10 -19.14 26.52
N ALA A 467 3.39 -20.33 26.00
CA ALA A 467 2.42 -21.27 25.45
C ALA A 467 1.23 -21.59 26.40
N PRO A 468 1.42 -21.79 27.72
CA PRO A 468 0.31 -22.05 28.64
C PRO A 468 -0.69 -20.89 28.72
N VAL A 469 -0.19 -19.66 28.64
CA VAL A 469 -1.01 -18.45 28.70
C VAL A 469 -1.86 -18.30 27.44
N CYS A 470 -1.25 -18.53 26.28
CA CYS A 470 -1.96 -18.44 25.01
C CYS A 470 -3.07 -19.47 24.90
N LEU A 471 -2.84 -20.68 25.41
CA LEU A 471 -3.85 -21.71 25.45
C LEU A 471 -5.01 -21.36 26.39
N ALA A 472 -4.73 -20.78 27.56
CA ALA A 472 -5.77 -20.32 28.47
C ALA A 472 -6.66 -19.24 27.81
N ALA A 473 -6.05 -18.29 27.10
CA ALA A 473 -6.76 -17.27 26.33
C ALA A 473 -7.70 -17.88 25.27
N PHE A 474 -7.19 -18.85 24.51
CA PHE A 474 -7.95 -19.53 23.47
C PHE A 474 -9.14 -20.30 24.07
N ARG A 475 -8.93 -21.01 25.18
CA ARG A 475 -9.98 -21.73 25.90
C ARG A 475 -11.12 -20.82 26.34
N GLU A 476 -10.78 -19.63 26.87
CA GLU A 476 -11.74 -18.61 27.28
C GLU A 476 -12.52 -18.08 26.07
N MET A 477 -11.82 -17.71 25.00
CA MET A 477 -12.42 -17.21 23.75
C MET A 477 -13.39 -18.23 23.12
N THR A 478 -13.01 -19.51 23.08
CA THR A 478 -13.84 -20.56 22.48
C THR A 478 -14.89 -21.13 23.44
N GLY A 479 -14.89 -20.72 24.71
CA GLY A 479 -15.69 -21.36 25.76
C GLY A 479 -15.39 -22.86 25.94
N ASN A 480 -14.19 -23.30 25.58
CA ASN A 480 -13.78 -24.71 25.60
C ASN A 480 -12.59 -24.89 26.55
N PRO A 481 -12.81 -25.15 27.84
CA PRO A 481 -11.74 -25.31 28.83
C PRO A 481 -10.83 -26.52 28.56
N GLY A 482 -11.28 -27.49 27.74
CA GLY A 482 -10.51 -28.66 27.34
C GLY A 482 -9.63 -28.46 26.09
N ALA A 483 -9.68 -27.28 25.46
CA ALA A 483 -8.95 -27.07 24.21
C ALA A 483 -7.45 -27.31 24.37
N THR A 484 -6.82 -27.98 23.42
CA THR A 484 -5.37 -28.28 23.44
C THR A 484 -4.58 -27.26 22.63
N MET A 485 -3.26 -27.21 22.85
CA MET A 485 -2.35 -26.40 22.02
C MET A 485 -2.50 -26.72 20.53
N ALA A 486 -2.64 -28.01 20.20
CA ALA A 486 -2.87 -28.47 18.84
C ALA A 486 -4.19 -27.92 18.26
N GLN A 487 -5.29 -27.94 19.04
CA GLN A 487 -6.57 -27.36 18.60
C GLN A 487 -6.49 -25.83 18.41
N MET A 488 -5.74 -25.13 19.27
CA MET A 488 -5.47 -23.71 19.09
C MET A 488 -4.68 -23.43 17.80
N MET A 489 -3.63 -24.22 17.52
CA MET A 489 -2.84 -24.10 16.28
C MET A 489 -3.68 -24.45 15.04
N GLN A 490 -4.50 -25.49 15.10
CA GLN A 490 -5.38 -25.88 14.00
C GLN A 490 -6.48 -24.85 13.73
N ALA A 491 -7.04 -24.20 14.74
CA ALA A 491 -7.99 -23.11 14.54
C ALA A 491 -7.35 -21.89 13.84
N ARG A 492 -6.08 -21.60 14.17
CA ARG A 492 -5.29 -20.52 13.53
C ARG A 492 -4.98 -20.86 12.08
N LEU A 493 -4.51 -22.08 11.84
CA LEU A 493 -4.26 -22.58 10.49
C LEU A 493 -5.56 -22.62 9.66
N GLY A 494 -6.68 -22.98 10.28
CA GLY A 494 -8.01 -22.94 9.69
C GLY A 494 -8.44 -21.53 9.27
N LEU A 495 -8.18 -20.50 10.09
CA LEU A 495 -8.42 -19.11 9.73
C LEU A 495 -7.58 -18.68 8.53
N LEU A 496 -6.29 -19.01 8.53
CA LEU A 496 -5.41 -18.71 7.40
C LEU A 496 -5.85 -19.44 6.13
N ARG A 497 -6.22 -20.72 6.24
CA ARG A 497 -6.74 -21.50 5.11
C ARG A 497 -8.04 -20.91 4.57
N ALA A 498 -8.90 -20.38 5.43
CA ALA A 498 -10.10 -19.66 5.00
C ALA A 498 -9.76 -18.36 4.25
N LEU A 499 -8.78 -17.59 4.74
CA LEU A 499 -8.37 -16.31 4.15
C LEU A 499 -7.62 -16.50 2.82
N TYR A 500 -6.56 -17.29 2.83
CA TYR A 500 -5.58 -17.40 1.75
C TYR A 500 -5.74 -18.67 0.89
N GLY A 501 -6.34 -19.72 1.46
CA GLY A 501 -6.37 -21.04 0.85
C GLY A 501 -5.05 -21.80 1.03
N GLU A 502 -5.09 -23.11 0.77
CA GLU A 502 -3.88 -23.91 0.61
C GLU A 502 -3.27 -23.66 -0.77
N ARG A 503 -1.98 -23.97 -0.95
CA ARG A 503 -1.30 -23.98 -2.25
C ARG A 503 -2.06 -24.90 -3.19
N GLY A 504 -2.88 -24.32 -4.05
CA GLY A 504 -3.25 -24.92 -5.33
C GLY A 504 -2.21 -24.54 -6.37
N ALA A 505 -2.11 -25.31 -7.46
CA ALA A 505 -1.30 -24.96 -8.63
C ALA A 505 -1.90 -23.79 -9.43
N VAL A 506 -2.17 -22.67 -8.76
CA VAL A 506 -2.66 -21.43 -9.37
C VAL A 506 -1.51 -20.45 -9.53
N ASP A 507 -1.38 -19.85 -10.71
CA ASP A 507 -0.37 -18.83 -10.98
C ASP A 507 -0.66 -17.60 -10.10
N ALA A 508 0.37 -16.89 -9.63
CA ALA A 508 0.21 -15.67 -8.83
C ALA A 508 -0.61 -14.60 -9.59
N ILE A 509 -0.53 -14.60 -10.92
CA ILE A 509 -1.37 -13.76 -11.80
C ILE A 509 -2.86 -14.07 -11.64
N ASP A 510 -3.23 -15.31 -11.32
CA ASP A 510 -4.63 -15.70 -11.12
C ASP A 510 -5.21 -15.21 -9.79
N ARG A 511 -4.38 -14.74 -8.85
CA ARG A 511 -4.82 -14.08 -7.61
C ARG A 511 -5.18 -12.62 -7.81
N ILE A 512 -4.62 -11.97 -8.83
CA ILE A 512 -5.05 -10.64 -9.25
C ILE A 512 -6.43 -10.74 -9.90
N GLY A 513 -7.30 -9.78 -9.60
CA GLY A 513 -8.65 -9.67 -10.09
C GLY A 513 -8.75 -9.51 -11.60
N ASP A 514 -9.79 -10.08 -12.18
CA ASP A 514 -10.07 -9.99 -13.61
C ASP A 514 -10.50 -8.58 -14.06
N LEU A 515 -10.84 -7.72 -13.10
CA LEU A 515 -11.10 -6.29 -13.29
C LEU A 515 -9.81 -5.48 -13.49
N ALA A 516 -8.63 -6.05 -13.22
CA ALA A 516 -7.35 -5.35 -13.30
C ALA A 516 -7.05 -4.88 -14.73
N PRO A 517 -6.87 -3.57 -14.96
CA PRO A 517 -6.52 -3.06 -16.29
C PRO A 517 -5.25 -3.71 -16.88
N ALA A 518 -4.20 -3.90 -16.06
CA ALA A 518 -2.98 -4.58 -16.50
C ALA A 518 -3.21 -6.05 -16.89
N LYS A 519 -4.01 -6.79 -16.11
CA LYS A 519 -4.35 -8.19 -16.41
C LYS A 519 -5.23 -8.31 -17.66
N ARG A 520 -6.17 -7.38 -17.85
CA ARG A 520 -7.01 -7.29 -19.06
C ARG A 520 -6.17 -7.08 -20.31
N MET A 521 -5.22 -6.13 -20.29
CA MET A 521 -4.25 -5.96 -21.38
C MET A 521 -3.45 -7.26 -21.64
N TRP A 522 -2.90 -7.89 -20.59
CA TRP A 522 -2.12 -9.13 -20.73
C TRP A 522 -2.92 -10.27 -21.37
N ARG A 523 -4.19 -10.43 -20.98
CA ARG A 523 -5.11 -11.42 -21.55
C ARG A 523 -5.45 -11.10 -23.00
N ALA A 524 -5.77 -9.85 -23.32
CA ALA A 524 -6.11 -9.43 -24.67
C ALA A 524 -4.94 -9.70 -25.64
N PHE A 525 -3.71 -9.33 -25.26
CA PHE A 525 -2.52 -9.64 -26.08
C PHE A 525 -2.25 -11.15 -26.18
N GLY A 526 -2.49 -11.92 -25.12
CA GLY A 526 -2.39 -13.39 -25.17
C GLY A 526 -3.44 -14.03 -26.09
N ALA A 527 -4.67 -13.53 -26.08
CA ALA A 527 -5.75 -13.99 -26.95
C ALA A 527 -5.46 -13.63 -28.42
N MET A 528 -4.89 -12.47 -28.69
CA MET A 528 -4.38 -12.09 -30.01
C MET A 528 -3.26 -13.03 -30.50
N GLN A 529 -2.31 -13.41 -29.63
CA GLN A 529 -1.28 -14.39 -29.99
C GLN A 529 -1.90 -15.75 -30.36
N ALA A 530 -2.93 -16.19 -29.63
CA ALA A 530 -3.64 -17.42 -29.92
C ALA A 530 -4.42 -17.32 -31.26
N ALA A 531 -5.11 -16.20 -31.50
CA ALA A 531 -5.83 -15.95 -32.74
C ALA A 531 -4.91 -15.85 -33.96
N MET A 532 -3.69 -15.32 -33.81
CA MET A 532 -2.66 -15.36 -34.86
C MET A 532 -2.24 -16.78 -35.21
N ALA A 533 -2.15 -17.66 -34.21
CA ALA A 533 -1.71 -19.04 -34.41
C ALA A 533 -2.81 -19.94 -34.98
N ALA A 534 -4.07 -19.71 -34.59
CA ALA A 534 -5.23 -20.47 -35.03
C ALA A 534 -6.44 -19.55 -35.27
N PRO A 535 -6.55 -18.96 -36.48
CA PRO A 535 -7.66 -18.06 -36.81
C PRO A 535 -9.01 -18.79 -36.80
N GLY A 536 -10.02 -18.17 -36.18
CA GLY A 536 -11.41 -18.65 -36.18
C GLY A 536 -12.21 -18.17 -37.40
N ALA A 537 -13.46 -18.62 -37.53
CA ALA A 537 -14.35 -18.27 -38.65
C ALA A 537 -14.76 -16.77 -38.71
N ASP A 538 -14.65 -16.02 -37.59
CA ASP A 538 -14.93 -14.58 -37.47
C ASP A 538 -13.68 -13.82 -36.98
N ALA A 539 -12.54 -14.07 -37.64
CA ALA A 539 -11.24 -13.58 -37.18
C ALA A 539 -11.16 -12.06 -37.13
N ASP A 540 -11.61 -11.34 -38.16
CA ASP A 540 -11.54 -9.88 -38.24
C ASP A 540 -12.25 -9.19 -37.07
N ALA A 541 -13.51 -9.57 -36.80
CA ALA A 541 -14.26 -8.99 -35.70
C ALA A 541 -13.72 -9.46 -34.34
N ALA A 542 -13.17 -10.68 -34.23
CA ALA A 542 -12.49 -11.12 -33.02
C ALA A 542 -11.26 -10.25 -32.70
N TRP A 543 -10.44 -9.97 -33.70
CA TRP A 543 -9.28 -9.07 -33.59
C TRP A 543 -9.67 -7.67 -33.17
N LEU A 544 -10.68 -7.09 -33.81
CA LEU A 544 -11.19 -5.78 -33.43
C LEU A 544 -11.66 -5.75 -31.98
N ARG A 545 -12.43 -6.76 -31.53
CA ARG A 545 -12.91 -6.85 -30.14
C ARG A 545 -11.77 -6.93 -29.13
N MET A 546 -10.76 -7.77 -29.38
CA MET A 546 -9.59 -7.89 -28.49
C MET A 546 -8.76 -6.60 -28.46
N LEU A 547 -8.61 -5.93 -29.60
CA LEU A 547 -7.84 -4.68 -29.71
C LEU A 547 -8.52 -3.54 -28.95
N LEU A 548 -9.83 -3.40 -29.09
CA LEU A 548 -10.60 -2.39 -28.35
C LEU A 548 -10.58 -2.67 -26.85
N ASP A 549 -10.60 -3.93 -26.41
CA ASP A 549 -10.48 -4.24 -24.98
C ASP A 549 -9.08 -3.94 -24.43
N ALA A 550 -8.02 -4.26 -25.16
CA ALA A 550 -6.65 -3.90 -24.79
C ALA A 550 -6.48 -2.39 -24.69
N ARG A 551 -7.06 -1.64 -25.64
CA ARG A 551 -7.12 -0.18 -25.65
C ARG A 551 -7.87 0.37 -24.44
N ASP A 552 -9.09 -0.11 -24.17
CA ASP A 552 -9.91 0.37 -23.05
C ASP A 552 -9.23 0.08 -21.71
N ALA A 553 -8.64 -1.11 -21.57
CA ALA A 553 -7.84 -1.47 -20.41
C ALA A 553 -6.58 -0.60 -20.27
N TYR A 554 -5.93 -0.23 -21.37
CA TYR A 554 -4.82 0.73 -21.34
C TYR A 554 -5.27 2.12 -20.87
N LEU A 555 -6.41 2.61 -21.36
CA LEU A 555 -7.00 3.88 -20.93
C LEU A 555 -7.39 3.85 -19.44
N ASP A 556 -8.06 2.80 -18.98
CA ASP A 556 -8.38 2.57 -17.57
C ASP A 556 -7.10 2.58 -16.71
N TRP A 557 -6.07 1.87 -17.16
CA TRP A 557 -4.78 1.81 -16.47
C TRP A 557 -4.15 3.20 -16.36
N MET A 558 -4.25 4.09 -17.35
CA MET A 558 -3.67 5.43 -17.22
C MET A 558 -4.30 6.29 -16.10
N HIS A 559 -5.51 5.98 -15.63
CA HIS A 559 -6.27 6.84 -14.73
C HIS A 559 -6.67 6.17 -13.42
N ARG A 560 -5.85 6.32 -12.37
CA ARG A 560 -6.17 5.80 -11.02
C ARG A 560 -7.21 6.62 -10.24
N THR A 561 -7.56 7.83 -10.69
CA THR A 561 -8.59 8.70 -10.07
C THR A 561 -10.01 8.48 -10.62
N ARG A 562 -10.20 7.39 -11.38
CA ARG A 562 -11.49 6.89 -11.84
C ARG A 562 -11.50 5.39 -11.68
N LEU A 563 -12.68 4.81 -11.47
CA LEU A 563 -12.80 3.37 -11.46
C LEU A 563 -12.64 2.82 -12.89
N PRO A 564 -11.96 1.67 -13.09
CA PRO A 564 -11.86 1.01 -14.38
C PRO A 564 -13.21 0.67 -14.98
N SER A 565 -13.25 0.57 -16.31
CA SER A 565 -14.42 0.16 -17.07
C SER A 565 -15.02 -1.14 -16.53
N GLY A 566 -16.34 -1.13 -16.33
CA GLY A 566 -17.09 -2.23 -15.74
C GLY A 566 -17.48 -1.99 -14.27
N VAL A 567 -16.76 -1.14 -13.53
CA VAL A 567 -17.04 -0.84 -12.12
C VAL A 567 -17.69 0.54 -11.98
N ALA A 568 -18.86 0.60 -11.33
CA ALA A 568 -19.54 1.85 -11.05
C ALA A 568 -19.21 2.36 -9.63
N PRO A 569 -19.10 3.69 -9.42
CA PRO A 569 -18.99 4.24 -8.08
C PRO A 569 -20.29 4.01 -7.30
N ASP A 570 -20.18 3.81 -5.99
CA ASP A 570 -21.32 3.73 -5.08
C ASP A 570 -21.95 5.12 -4.91
N PRO A 571 -23.19 5.35 -5.41
CA PRO A 571 -23.82 6.68 -5.35
C PRO A 571 -24.15 7.13 -3.93
N ALA A 572 -24.11 6.23 -2.94
CA ALA A 572 -24.35 6.55 -1.54
C ALA A 572 -23.10 6.96 -0.74
N SER A 573 -21.92 6.88 -1.36
CA SER A 573 -20.63 7.21 -0.74
C SER A 573 -20.01 8.45 -1.38
N ASP A 574 -19.18 9.15 -0.62
CA ASP A 574 -18.44 10.31 -1.11
C ASP A 574 -17.26 9.85 -1.97
N VAL A 575 -16.64 8.72 -1.61
CA VAL A 575 -15.52 8.11 -2.33
C VAL A 575 -15.76 6.61 -2.49
N THR A 576 -15.53 6.09 -3.69
CA THR A 576 -15.44 4.65 -3.93
C THR A 576 -14.01 4.29 -4.29
N LEU A 577 -13.43 3.37 -3.52
CA LEU A 577 -12.10 2.80 -3.75
C LEU A 577 -12.24 1.36 -4.25
N LEU A 578 -11.37 0.96 -5.17
CA LEU A 578 -11.28 -0.40 -5.69
C LEU A 578 -9.86 -0.92 -5.50
N PHE A 579 -9.70 -1.97 -4.70
CA PHE A 579 -8.51 -2.82 -4.70
C PHE A 579 -8.57 -3.75 -5.90
N VAL A 580 -7.58 -3.63 -6.80
CA VAL A 580 -7.41 -4.54 -7.92
C VAL A 580 -5.97 -4.49 -8.42
N ASN A 581 -5.37 -5.62 -8.78
CA ASN A 581 -3.94 -5.72 -9.10
C ASN A 581 -3.06 -5.23 -7.96
N ASN A 582 -3.42 -5.56 -6.72
CA ASN A 582 -2.72 -5.12 -5.50
C ASN A 582 -2.39 -3.62 -5.52
N THR A 583 -3.32 -2.82 -6.07
CA THR A 583 -3.26 -1.37 -6.17
C THR A 583 -4.65 -0.81 -5.95
N LEU A 584 -4.72 0.48 -5.66
CA LEU A 584 -5.96 1.21 -5.49
C LEU A 584 -6.29 2.08 -6.71
N TYR A 585 -7.55 2.02 -7.11
CA TYR A 585 -8.24 3.03 -7.91
C TYR A 585 -9.25 3.72 -7.01
N GLY A 586 -9.51 5.01 -7.23
CA GLY A 586 -10.47 5.75 -6.42
C GLY A 586 -11.24 6.75 -7.25
N GLN A 587 -12.52 6.94 -6.94
CA GLN A 587 -13.38 7.91 -7.61
C GLN A 587 -14.23 8.64 -6.57
N ILE A 588 -14.21 9.98 -6.64
CA ILE A 588 -15.03 10.85 -5.80
C ILE A 588 -16.39 11.05 -6.49
N THR A 589 -17.46 10.82 -5.74
CA THR A 589 -18.84 10.99 -6.20
C THR A 589 -19.11 12.47 -6.48
N GLY A 590 -19.72 12.75 -7.64
CA GLY A 590 -19.96 14.13 -8.11
C GLY A 590 -18.78 14.78 -8.86
N GLY A 591 -17.60 14.13 -8.86
CA GLY A 591 -16.39 14.62 -9.53
C GLY A 591 -15.75 15.78 -8.75
N GLY A 592 -14.47 15.64 -8.41
CA GLY A 592 -13.74 16.70 -7.71
C GLY A 592 -12.31 16.29 -7.44
N TYR A 593 -11.37 17.21 -7.64
CA TYR A 593 -9.96 17.07 -7.23
C TYR A 593 -9.52 18.20 -6.29
N LEU A 594 -10.38 19.22 -6.06
CA LEU A 594 -9.94 20.50 -5.48
C LEU A 594 -10.82 21.04 -4.35
N GLU A 595 -12.10 20.70 -4.30
CA GLU A 595 -12.99 21.16 -3.22
C GLU A 595 -13.95 20.06 -2.78
N MET A 596 -13.91 19.73 -1.50
CA MET A 596 -14.85 18.80 -0.87
C MET A 596 -15.77 19.59 0.08
N PRO A 597 -16.86 20.20 -0.42
CA PRO A 597 -17.70 21.07 0.40
C PRO A 597 -18.40 20.34 1.54
N GLY A 598 -18.56 19.02 1.44
CA GLY A 598 -19.20 18.18 2.45
C GLY A 598 -18.33 17.85 3.67
N TRP A 599 -17.03 18.17 3.66
CA TRP A 599 -16.10 17.86 4.75
C TRP A 599 -15.45 19.14 5.27
N ARG A 600 -16.24 20.06 5.81
CA ARG A 600 -15.80 21.41 6.24
C ARG A 600 -15.95 21.66 7.73
N ARG A 601 -16.68 20.80 8.44
CA ARG A 601 -17.04 20.99 9.83
C ARG A 601 -16.71 19.75 10.62
N ARG A 602 -16.38 19.97 11.89
CA ARG A 602 -16.41 18.95 12.92
C ARG A 602 -17.80 18.28 12.92
N GLY A 603 -17.82 16.96 13.05
CA GLY A 603 -19.02 16.12 12.97
C GLY A 603 -19.42 15.71 11.55
N ASP A 604 -18.83 16.31 10.50
CA ASP A 604 -19.06 15.85 9.13
C ASP A 604 -18.61 14.39 8.99
N LEU A 605 -19.39 13.63 8.21
CA LEU A 605 -19.13 12.22 7.95
C LEU A 605 -18.50 12.05 6.57
N VAL A 606 -17.38 11.34 6.53
CA VAL A 606 -16.74 10.90 5.30
C VAL A 606 -17.17 9.47 5.01
N LYS A 607 -17.86 9.26 3.89
CA LYS A 607 -18.37 7.95 3.48
C LYS A 607 -17.49 7.35 2.38
N VAL A 608 -16.87 6.22 2.68
CA VAL A 608 -15.99 5.51 1.77
C VAL A 608 -16.55 4.11 1.51
N THR A 609 -16.77 3.75 0.25
CA THR A 609 -17.00 2.36 -0.16
C THR A 609 -15.70 1.75 -0.62
N LEU A 610 -15.35 0.61 -0.05
CA LEU A 610 -14.21 -0.22 -0.41
C LEU A 610 -14.73 -1.41 -1.20
N LEU A 611 -14.31 -1.49 -2.46
CA LEU A 611 -14.51 -2.65 -3.33
C LEU A 611 -13.21 -3.43 -3.41
N ASN A 612 -13.27 -4.74 -3.35
CA ASN A 612 -12.14 -5.62 -3.61
C ASN A 612 -12.45 -6.49 -4.82
N GLY A 613 -11.69 -6.29 -5.90
CA GLY A 613 -11.75 -7.08 -7.13
C GLY A 613 -10.71 -8.20 -7.18
N ASP A 614 -9.73 -8.22 -6.27
CA ASP A 614 -8.68 -9.24 -6.20
C ASP A 614 -9.18 -10.49 -5.43
N TYR A 615 -8.57 -11.64 -5.71
CA TYR A 615 -8.98 -12.95 -5.16
C TYR A 615 -8.26 -13.30 -3.85
N PHE A 616 -7.82 -12.28 -3.12
CA PHE A 616 -7.27 -12.34 -1.76
C PHE A 616 -7.81 -11.15 -0.95
N PRO A 617 -7.91 -11.27 0.39
CA PRO A 617 -8.43 -10.18 1.22
C PRO A 617 -7.45 -9.01 1.26
N HIS A 618 -7.95 -7.78 1.37
CA HIS A 618 -7.13 -6.57 1.53
C HIS A 618 -7.32 -5.96 2.92
N GLY A 619 -6.34 -5.18 3.37
CA GLY A 619 -6.46 -4.32 4.52
C GLY A 619 -6.78 -2.88 4.11
N TYR A 620 -7.56 -2.17 4.92
CA TYR A 620 -7.77 -0.74 4.79
C TYR A 620 -7.35 -0.01 6.06
N LEU A 621 -6.45 0.95 5.90
CA LEU A 621 -6.14 1.98 6.88
C LEU A 621 -6.27 3.37 6.27
N ASN A 622 -6.78 4.31 7.06
CA ASN A 622 -6.68 5.73 6.76
C ASN A 622 -5.57 6.36 7.61
N VAL A 623 -4.62 7.04 6.98
CA VAL A 623 -3.52 7.75 7.66
C VAL A 623 -3.81 9.25 7.64
N ASP A 624 -3.81 9.88 8.82
CA ASP A 624 -3.84 11.33 8.93
C ASP A 624 -2.41 11.88 8.88
N PHE A 625 -2.16 12.83 7.98
CA PHE A 625 -0.90 13.57 7.95
C PHE A 625 -1.00 14.97 8.56
N GLY A 626 -2.06 15.24 9.32
CA GLY A 626 -2.25 16.50 10.05
C GLY A 626 -2.51 17.71 9.14
N GLY A 627 -2.98 18.79 9.76
CA GLY A 627 -3.37 20.04 9.09
C GLY A 627 -2.56 21.27 9.56
N ALA A 628 -2.46 22.23 8.65
CA ALA A 628 -1.77 23.53 8.71
C ALA A 628 -0.22 23.54 8.69
N ARG A 629 0.28 24.49 7.90
CA ARG A 629 1.68 24.73 7.50
C ARG A 629 2.24 25.89 8.33
N GLY A 630 3.37 25.73 9.03
CA GLY A 630 4.14 26.79 9.66
C GLY A 630 5.43 27.18 8.90
N TRP A 631 5.56 28.44 8.46
CA TRP A 631 6.80 29.08 7.95
C TRP A 631 7.48 28.50 6.67
N GLU A 632 6.97 27.43 6.06
CA GLU A 632 7.66 26.57 5.07
C GLU A 632 7.80 27.14 3.64
N ASN A 633 7.17 28.27 3.33
CA ASN A 633 7.19 28.85 1.98
C ASN A 633 8.39 29.79 1.70
N THR A 634 9.39 29.83 2.58
CA THR A 634 10.45 30.87 2.52
C THR A 634 11.79 30.42 1.94
N PHE A 635 12.01 29.13 1.69
CA PHE A 635 13.30 28.61 1.22
C PHE A 635 13.35 28.42 -0.30
N LYS A 636 14.46 28.81 -0.93
CA LYS A 636 14.80 28.54 -2.33
C LYS A 636 16.05 27.65 -2.37
N SER A 637 16.16 26.76 -3.37
CA SER A 637 17.36 25.93 -3.58
C SER A 637 18.65 26.76 -3.57
N SER A 638 19.72 26.23 -2.96
CA SER A 638 21.08 26.75 -3.12
C SER A 638 21.91 26.02 -4.19
N VAL A 639 21.35 25.01 -4.87
CA VAL A 639 22.05 24.18 -5.86
C VAL A 639 21.30 24.20 -7.21
N LYS A 640 22.00 24.62 -8.26
CA LYS A 640 21.45 24.73 -9.62
C LYS A 640 21.53 23.38 -10.36
N THR A 641 20.68 22.42 -10.01
CA THR A 641 20.54 21.15 -10.75
C THR A 641 19.07 20.73 -10.82
N ALA A 642 18.60 20.31 -12.00
CA ALA A 642 17.28 19.71 -12.25
C ALA A 642 16.07 20.49 -11.68
N GLY A 643 15.74 21.66 -12.23
CA GLY A 643 14.55 22.44 -11.86
C GLY A 643 14.58 23.04 -10.44
N SER A 644 15.11 24.26 -10.29
CA SER A 644 15.29 25.00 -9.04
C SER A 644 14.03 25.19 -8.15
N GLY A 645 13.60 24.14 -7.43
CA GLY A 645 12.58 24.14 -6.37
C GLY A 645 13.14 24.39 -4.97
N ALA A 646 12.32 24.47 -3.93
CA ALA A 646 12.79 24.64 -2.54
C ALA A 646 13.36 23.32 -1.97
N TRP A 647 14.48 23.36 -1.23
CA TRP A 647 15.11 22.17 -0.62
C TRP A 647 15.02 22.26 0.90
N PHE A 648 14.40 21.28 1.56
CA PHE A 648 14.30 21.20 3.03
C PHE A 648 13.93 19.77 3.50
N THR A 649 14.18 19.44 4.77
CA THR A 649 13.82 18.18 5.46
C THR A 649 12.79 18.49 6.54
N PHE A 650 11.75 17.67 6.69
CA PHE A 650 10.68 17.85 7.69
C PHE A 650 10.79 16.82 8.80
N GLY A 651 10.82 17.28 10.04
CA GLY A 651 10.43 16.46 11.18
C GLY A 651 8.99 16.76 11.55
N ARG A 652 8.03 15.96 11.08
CA ARG A 652 6.65 16.03 11.56
C ARG A 652 6.39 14.91 12.57
N PHE A 653 5.54 15.18 13.55
CA PHE A 653 5.05 14.16 14.45
C PHE A 653 3.60 13.87 14.05
N HIS A 654 3.32 12.62 13.67
CA HIS A 654 1.99 12.23 13.21
C HIS A 654 1.37 11.26 14.21
N ALA A 655 0.26 11.68 14.80
CA ALA A 655 -0.42 10.89 15.80
C ALA A 655 -1.48 9.98 15.15
N ARG A 656 -1.16 8.68 15.06
CA ARG A 656 -2.03 7.53 14.69
C ARG A 656 -2.69 7.54 13.30
N PHE A 657 -3.13 6.34 12.88
CA PHE A 657 -4.09 6.12 11.79
C PHE A 657 -5.50 6.54 12.22
N ASN A 658 -6.28 7.14 11.32
CA ASN A 658 -7.66 7.55 11.56
C ASN A 658 -8.63 6.37 11.72
N THR A 659 -8.33 5.21 11.11
CA THR A 659 -9.12 3.97 11.24
C THR A 659 -8.60 3.12 12.38
N THR A 660 -9.29 3.14 13.51
CA THR A 660 -8.88 2.42 14.72
C THR A 660 -10.05 1.60 15.29
N PRO A 661 -9.80 0.42 15.92
CA PRO A 661 -8.53 -0.05 16.49
C PRO A 661 -7.53 -0.72 15.54
N GLY A 662 -7.85 -0.97 14.28
CA GLY A 662 -6.94 -1.70 13.40
C GLY A 662 -7.36 -1.71 11.94
N THR A 663 -6.57 -2.44 11.15
CA THR A 663 -6.82 -2.70 9.73
C THR A 663 -8.24 -3.21 9.51
N ILE A 664 -9.02 -2.48 8.73
CA ILE A 664 -10.35 -2.94 8.31
C ILE A 664 -10.16 -3.95 7.19
N LEU A 665 -10.53 -5.21 7.42
CA LEU A 665 -10.42 -6.25 6.40
C LEU A 665 -11.52 -6.06 5.35
N VAL A 666 -11.12 -6.11 4.09
CA VAL A 666 -12.01 -6.16 2.93
C VAL A 666 -11.89 -7.56 2.33
N ASP A 667 -12.97 -8.34 2.39
CA ASP A 667 -12.97 -9.72 1.90
C ASP A 667 -12.57 -9.80 0.42
N LYS A 668 -12.03 -10.94 0.00
CA LYS A 668 -11.68 -11.23 -1.40
C LYS A 668 -12.91 -11.21 -2.32
N ALA A 669 -12.70 -10.96 -3.60
CA ALA A 669 -13.68 -11.22 -4.63
C ALA A 669 -13.95 -12.73 -4.81
N GLU A 670 -15.15 -13.06 -5.27
CA GLU A 670 -15.50 -14.42 -5.70
C GLU A 670 -15.50 -14.52 -7.22
N LYS A 671 -14.95 -15.63 -7.72
CA LYS A 671 -14.92 -15.98 -9.14
C LYS A 671 -16.14 -16.83 -9.46
N GLY A 672 -17.03 -16.30 -10.29
CA GLY A 672 -18.22 -16.99 -10.80
C GLY A 672 -17.88 -17.99 -11.90
N ALA A 673 -18.91 -18.65 -12.44
CA ALA A 673 -18.73 -19.62 -13.53
C ALA A 673 -18.05 -18.98 -14.75
N ALA A 674 -17.17 -19.75 -15.38
CA ALA A 674 -16.56 -19.39 -16.65
C ALA A 674 -17.63 -19.10 -17.70
N ARG A 675 -17.40 -18.08 -18.53
CA ARG A 675 -18.31 -17.76 -19.63
C ARG A 675 -18.29 -18.88 -20.67
N THR A 676 -19.44 -19.49 -20.91
CA THR A 676 -19.61 -20.59 -21.88
C THR A 676 -20.26 -20.13 -23.20
N ASP A 677 -20.57 -18.84 -23.34
CA ASP A 677 -21.13 -18.31 -24.59
C ASP A 677 -20.09 -18.34 -25.72
N PRO A 678 -20.44 -18.76 -26.95
CA PRO A 678 -19.48 -18.89 -28.06
C PRO A 678 -18.83 -17.57 -28.49
N GLU A 679 -19.45 -16.43 -28.18
CA GLU A 679 -18.86 -15.09 -28.36
C GLU A 679 -17.88 -14.71 -27.24
N ALA A 680 -17.74 -15.53 -26.19
CA ALA A 680 -16.91 -15.22 -25.03
C ALA A 680 -15.43 -15.20 -25.35
N GLY A 681 -14.93 -16.05 -26.26
CA GLY A 681 -13.56 -15.97 -26.79
C GLY A 681 -12.47 -15.62 -25.77
N GLY A 682 -12.42 -16.29 -24.60
CA GLY A 682 -11.46 -15.98 -23.52
C GLY A 682 -11.85 -14.82 -22.60
N ALA A 683 -13.11 -14.39 -22.61
CA ALA A 683 -13.63 -13.34 -21.74
C ALA A 683 -13.53 -13.75 -20.26
N PRO A 684 -13.12 -12.83 -19.38
CA PRO A 684 -13.01 -13.04 -17.95
C PRO A 684 -14.29 -13.57 -17.32
N ASP A 685 -14.11 -14.28 -16.20
CA ASP A 685 -15.20 -14.85 -15.43
C ASP A 685 -16.06 -13.74 -14.82
N THR A 686 -17.27 -14.11 -14.40
CA THR A 686 -18.10 -13.19 -13.62
C THR A 686 -17.40 -12.92 -12.29
N VAL A 687 -17.27 -11.66 -11.91
CA VAL A 687 -16.64 -11.24 -10.65
C VAL A 687 -17.73 -10.75 -9.70
N THR A 688 -17.74 -11.28 -8.49
CA THR A 688 -18.50 -10.71 -7.37
C THR A 688 -17.51 -10.04 -6.43
N PRO A 689 -17.39 -8.70 -6.41
CA PRO A 689 -16.42 -8.00 -5.58
C PRO A 689 -16.72 -8.18 -4.09
N GLY A 690 -15.68 -8.26 -3.26
CA GLY A 690 -15.82 -8.04 -1.82
C GLY A 690 -16.18 -6.59 -1.55
N VAL A 691 -17.06 -6.30 -0.59
CA VAL A 691 -17.50 -4.92 -0.32
C VAL A 691 -17.56 -4.60 1.16
N HIS A 692 -16.96 -3.48 1.52
CA HIS A 692 -16.99 -2.93 2.88
C HIS A 692 -17.22 -1.41 2.84
N ARG A 693 -18.08 -0.88 3.69
CA ARG A 693 -18.32 0.56 3.83
C ARG A 693 -17.68 1.08 5.10
N VAL A 694 -16.97 2.21 5.00
CA VAL A 694 -16.37 2.91 6.12
C VAL A 694 -16.99 4.29 6.23
N MET A 695 -17.44 4.65 7.42
CA MET A 695 -17.91 6.00 7.75
C MET A 695 -16.96 6.58 8.78
N MET A 696 -16.30 7.70 8.47
CA MET A 696 -15.37 8.37 9.37
C MET A 696 -15.97 9.69 9.85
N GLU A 697 -16.05 9.88 11.17
CA GLU A 697 -16.50 11.13 11.78
C GLU A 697 -15.32 12.07 12.02
N MET A 698 -15.42 13.30 11.52
CA MET A 698 -14.41 14.34 11.72
C MET A 698 -14.50 14.91 13.14
N ASN A 699 -13.56 14.59 14.01
CA ASN A 699 -13.58 15.11 15.39
C ASN A 699 -13.15 16.56 15.55
N PHE A 700 -12.56 17.17 14.52
CA PHE A 700 -12.06 18.55 14.52
C PHE A 700 -12.49 19.27 13.25
N GLU A 701 -12.50 20.60 13.26
CA GLU A 701 -12.62 21.35 12.01
C GLU A 701 -11.46 20.98 11.08
N PRO A 702 -11.73 20.48 9.86
CA PRO A 702 -10.69 20.09 8.93
C PRO A 702 -9.92 21.33 8.45
N SER A 703 -8.61 21.15 8.24
CA SER A 703 -7.77 22.17 7.60
C SER A 703 -8.33 22.54 6.21
N PRO A 704 -8.17 23.79 5.75
CA PRO A 704 -8.55 24.19 4.38
C PRO A 704 -7.92 23.33 3.28
N ARG A 705 -6.83 22.62 3.61
CA ARG A 705 -6.25 21.55 2.81
C ARG A 705 -6.32 20.26 3.62
N LEU A 706 -7.32 19.44 3.33
CA LEU A 706 -7.51 18.14 3.96
C LEU A 706 -6.83 17.08 3.10
N ARG A 707 -5.97 16.28 3.72
CA ARG A 707 -5.31 15.17 3.02
C ARG A 707 -5.62 13.88 3.75
N MET A 708 -6.24 12.94 3.05
CA MET A 708 -6.48 11.61 3.56
C MET A 708 -5.68 10.60 2.75
N TYR A 709 -5.03 9.65 3.39
CA TYR A 709 -4.29 8.61 2.72
C TYR A 709 -4.89 7.25 3.07
N GLN A 710 -5.13 6.44 2.05
CA GLN A 710 -5.77 5.15 2.13
C GLN A 710 -4.73 4.12 1.76
N PHE A 711 -4.49 3.16 2.64
CA PHE A 711 -3.35 2.27 2.58
C PHE A 711 -3.77 0.83 2.89
N ASP A 712 -3.21 -0.13 2.15
CA ASP A 712 -3.22 -1.53 2.56
C ASP A 712 -1.98 -1.90 3.37
N PRO A 713 -2.09 -2.12 4.69
CA PRO A 713 -0.97 -2.55 5.52
C PRO A 713 -0.62 -4.03 5.41
N LEU A 714 -1.34 -4.82 4.62
CA LEU A 714 -1.13 -6.27 4.51
C LEU A 714 -0.37 -6.68 3.24
N HIS A 715 -0.40 -5.87 2.19
CA HIS A 715 0.17 -6.20 0.88
C HIS A 715 0.86 -4.96 0.26
N HIS A 716 2.07 -5.12 -0.25
CA HIS A 716 2.99 -4.01 -0.52
C HIS A 716 3.40 -3.98 -2.00
N ASP A 717 2.88 -3.00 -2.72
CA ASP A 717 3.44 -2.52 -3.99
C ASP A 717 3.02 -1.04 -4.17
N ALA A 718 1.89 -0.80 -4.85
CA ALA A 718 1.29 0.52 -5.08
C ALA A 718 -0.08 0.68 -4.40
N ALA A 719 -0.29 0.02 -3.27
CA ALA A 719 -1.56 -0.04 -2.53
C ALA A 719 -1.83 1.21 -1.65
N ILE A 720 -1.45 2.39 -2.15
CA ILE A 720 -1.76 3.68 -1.54
C ILE A 720 -2.59 4.52 -2.51
N PHE A 721 -3.66 5.10 -1.99
CA PHE A 721 -4.44 6.14 -2.64
C PHE A 721 -4.49 7.33 -1.71
N SER A 722 -4.57 8.55 -2.24
CA SER A 722 -4.75 9.69 -1.38
C SER A 722 -5.62 10.76 -2.03
N LEU A 723 -6.38 11.41 -1.16
CA LEU A 723 -7.39 12.42 -1.42
C LEU A 723 -6.85 13.74 -0.87
N HIS A 724 -6.90 14.80 -1.66
CA HIS A 724 -6.28 16.10 -1.39
C HIS A 724 -7.27 17.25 -1.48
#